data_AF-A0A345D7H5-F1
#
_entry.id   AF-A0A345D7H5-F1
#
_cell.length_a   1.000
_cell.length_b   1.000
_cell.length_c   1.000
_cell.angle_alpha   90.00
_cell.angle_beta   90.00
_cell.angle_gamma   90.00
#
_symmetry.space_group_name_H-M   'P 1'
#
loop_
_entity.id
_entity.type
_entity.pdbx_description
1 polymer ?
#
loop_
_entity_poly.entity_id
_entity_poly.type
_entity_poly.pdbx_seq_one_letter_code
_entity_poly.pdbx_strand_id
1 'polypeptide(L)'
;MKIHEYQGKEILKKYGVPVPRAIPAFSVEEAIEAAKALGGAVWVVKAQIHAGGRGKGGGVKVAKTMDELKQYASDILGMQLITHQTGPEGQKVRRLLIEEGADIKKEYYLGMVVDRASQKVCVMASSEGGMDIEEVAEHTPELIHKVYVNPVTGLTDAEADDLAAKMGMPAQCIAGARVALQGLYKAFVETDADLAEINPLITTGDDRVVALDAKMNFDSNALYRHPEIVEMRDLDEEDPAEIEASKFDLAYISLDGNIGCLVNGAGLAMATMDTIKLYGGEPANFLDVGGGATTEKVTEAFKIMLKNPNLKAILVNIFGGIMKCDVIAEGVVAAAKQVKLQVPLVVRMKGTNEDLGKKILADSGLPIISADTMAQAAERVVNAAEGKAVTLSHEPKGLSLGEQAAGFGAVAAGVGAVAVGAVSALSNGAQAITEKSSSMLGMTAEVASSGVGVVADGVKSITEGTTSMLGLTADMAVGSVTAVAGGVAAVAGGVTHAALTGVEKVSDGLETVAHGAFDAVVSGAESVAGGLGDFVETVGDIASGVAETASSTVAAVADGAVNAATGAYDVVVDGAEVVLGSVGDAVESVGEVVGGIAETAAVTVGAVGAGAAAMVGLSGDASKDTKASGGFFKRFWWLPLLLIAGLFGLKQCGGSKGEHAAPPPPPAAVAPAPTAQPAPAPVAVAPAAVPAKPAEASEGAVLLKVEFATGSAVIPKSAEANLTAFAEQLKKTGQKGEIAGHTDNVGNSAANAALSDARAKAVAAFLKAHGAAADALTAKGYGDAKPIADNATVDGKARNRRVEFAPAK
;
A
#
# COMPACT_ATOMS: atom_id res chain seq x y z
N MET A 1 4.69 -21.48 -8.22
CA MET A 1 4.16 -22.73 -8.80
C MET A 1 4.81 -23.94 -8.14
N LYS A 2 4.05 -24.99 -7.79
CA LYS A 2 4.57 -26.23 -7.17
C LYS A 2 4.79 -27.32 -8.24
N ILE A 3 5.66 -28.28 -7.94
CA ILE A 3 5.86 -29.49 -8.76
C ILE A 3 5.86 -30.76 -7.90
N HIS A 4 5.71 -31.92 -8.55
CA HIS A 4 5.76 -33.23 -7.90
C HIS A 4 7.19 -33.63 -7.52
N GLU A 5 7.33 -34.56 -6.55
CA GLU A 5 8.62 -35.08 -6.08
C GLU A 5 9.48 -35.64 -7.23
N TYR A 6 8.87 -36.40 -8.15
CA TYR A 6 9.63 -36.98 -9.27
C TYR A 6 10.25 -35.89 -10.16
N GLN A 7 9.54 -34.78 -10.38
CA GLN A 7 10.02 -33.64 -11.16
C GLN A 7 11.12 -32.90 -10.39
N GLY A 8 10.94 -32.71 -9.08
CA GLY A 8 11.97 -32.14 -8.20
C GLY A 8 13.26 -32.95 -8.25
N LYS A 9 13.17 -34.28 -8.16
CA LYS A 9 14.33 -35.18 -8.28
C LYS A 9 15.02 -35.10 -9.65
N GLU A 10 14.26 -34.97 -10.73
CA GLU A 10 14.85 -34.76 -12.06
C GLU A 10 15.63 -33.46 -12.15
N ILE A 11 15.14 -32.38 -11.54
CA ILE A 11 15.86 -31.11 -11.44
C ILE A 11 17.13 -31.30 -10.61
N LEU A 12 17.01 -31.80 -9.37
CA LEU A 12 18.15 -32.01 -8.46
C LEU A 12 19.25 -32.87 -9.10
N LYS A 13 18.88 -33.92 -9.85
CA LYS A 13 19.81 -34.76 -10.60
C LYS A 13 20.59 -33.99 -11.67
N LYS A 14 19.98 -33.02 -12.38
CA LYS A 14 20.67 -32.16 -13.35
C LYS A 14 21.73 -31.27 -12.68
N TYR A 15 21.51 -30.92 -11.42
CA TYR A 15 22.44 -30.14 -10.60
C TYR A 15 23.43 -31.00 -9.80
N GLY A 16 23.50 -32.30 -10.06
CA GLY A 16 24.49 -33.20 -9.46
C GLY A 16 24.15 -33.68 -8.04
N VAL A 17 22.94 -33.39 -7.55
CA VAL A 17 22.48 -33.91 -6.25
C VAL A 17 22.13 -35.40 -6.42
N PRO A 18 22.74 -36.31 -5.63
CA PRO A 18 22.42 -37.74 -5.71
C PRO A 18 20.98 -38.00 -5.26
N VAL A 19 20.20 -38.64 -6.12
CA VAL A 19 18.83 -39.11 -5.85
C VAL A 19 18.74 -40.60 -6.20
N PRO A 20 17.87 -41.40 -5.55
CA PRO A 20 17.66 -42.78 -5.95
C PRO A 20 17.08 -42.88 -7.36
N ARG A 21 17.26 -44.04 -8.01
CA ARG A 21 16.57 -44.31 -9.28
C ARG A 21 15.07 -44.45 -9.00
N ALA A 22 14.28 -43.69 -9.74
CA ALA A 22 12.84 -43.71 -9.64
C ALA A 22 12.19 -43.50 -11.02
N ILE A 23 10.98 -44.02 -11.19
CA ILE A 23 10.19 -43.91 -12.42
C ILE A 23 8.74 -43.56 -12.02
N PRO A 24 8.16 -42.48 -12.58
CA PRO A 24 6.76 -42.16 -12.36
C PRO A 24 5.86 -43.17 -13.08
N ALA A 25 4.69 -43.45 -12.51
CA ALA A 25 3.69 -44.35 -13.07
C ALA A 25 2.29 -43.76 -12.95
N PHE A 26 1.49 -43.87 -14.01
CA PHE A 26 0.14 -43.35 -14.13
C PHE A 26 -0.93 -44.46 -14.09
N SER A 27 -0.49 -45.71 -14.00
CA SER A 27 -1.33 -46.90 -13.85
C SER A 27 -0.61 -47.94 -12.97
N VAL A 28 -1.36 -48.92 -12.47
CA VAL A 28 -0.79 -50.05 -11.70
C VAL A 28 0.13 -50.88 -12.60
N GLU A 29 -0.21 -51.03 -13.88
CA GLU A 29 0.59 -51.72 -14.88
C GLU A 29 1.93 -51.01 -15.10
N GLU A 30 1.92 -49.68 -15.26
CA GLU A 30 3.15 -48.89 -15.35
C GLU A 30 3.99 -48.99 -14.07
N ALA A 31 3.37 -49.06 -12.89
CA ALA A 31 4.10 -49.23 -11.64
C ALA A 31 4.86 -50.58 -11.59
N ILE A 32 4.24 -51.65 -12.10
CA ILE A 32 4.86 -52.98 -12.23
C ILE A 32 6.02 -52.94 -13.23
N GLU A 33 5.84 -52.32 -14.39
CA GLU A 33 6.90 -52.19 -15.40
C GLU A 33 8.06 -51.31 -14.90
N ALA A 34 7.76 -50.24 -14.18
CA ALA A 34 8.75 -49.41 -13.49
C ALA A 34 9.59 -50.23 -12.51
N ALA A 35 8.95 -51.02 -11.65
CA ALA A 35 9.64 -51.89 -10.69
C ALA A 35 10.56 -52.91 -11.38
N LYS A 36 10.09 -53.53 -12.47
CA LYS A 36 10.90 -54.45 -13.29
C LYS A 36 12.10 -53.76 -13.91
N ALA A 37 11.92 -52.54 -14.44
CA ALA A 37 12.99 -51.76 -15.06
C ALA A 37 14.06 -51.30 -14.05
N LEU A 38 13.64 -50.93 -12.83
CA LEU A 38 14.55 -50.59 -11.74
C LEU A 38 15.34 -51.81 -11.26
N GLY A 39 14.71 -52.99 -11.28
CA GLY A 39 15.26 -54.21 -10.70
C GLY A 39 15.39 -54.11 -9.17
N GLY A 40 16.18 -55.00 -8.58
CA GLY A 40 16.39 -55.03 -7.12
C GLY A 40 15.38 -55.91 -6.38
N ALA A 41 15.36 -55.78 -5.05
CA ALA A 41 14.53 -56.59 -4.16
C ALA A 41 13.59 -55.77 -3.27
N VAL A 42 13.73 -54.44 -3.28
CA VAL A 42 12.93 -53.52 -2.46
C VAL A 42 12.60 -52.30 -3.30
N TRP A 43 11.33 -51.91 -3.30
CA TRP A 43 10.81 -50.73 -3.97
C TRP A 43 9.97 -49.91 -3.00
N VAL A 44 9.89 -48.61 -3.25
CA VAL A 44 8.99 -47.71 -2.52
C VAL A 44 7.94 -47.19 -3.48
N VAL A 45 6.66 -47.36 -3.13
CA VAL A 45 5.51 -46.81 -3.84
C VAL A 45 5.11 -45.52 -3.13
N LYS A 46 5.19 -44.39 -3.84
CA LYS A 46 4.91 -43.06 -3.29
C LYS A 46 3.80 -42.36 -4.07
N ALA A 47 2.78 -41.89 -3.38
CA ALA A 47 1.79 -40.97 -3.92
C ALA A 47 2.46 -39.67 -4.37
N GLN A 48 2.12 -39.20 -5.56
CA GLN A 48 2.57 -37.91 -6.09
C GLN A 48 1.42 -36.92 -5.97
N ILE A 49 1.53 -36.06 -4.95
CA ILE A 49 0.70 -34.90 -4.68
C ILE A 49 1.62 -33.77 -4.21
N HIS A 50 1.20 -32.51 -4.32
CA HIS A 50 2.03 -31.35 -3.95
C HIS A 50 2.16 -31.12 -2.43
N ALA A 51 1.31 -31.77 -1.64
CA ALA A 51 1.33 -31.68 -0.18
C ALA A 51 2.32 -32.66 0.47
N GLY A 52 2.93 -32.22 1.58
CA GLY A 52 3.81 -33.03 2.43
C GLY A 52 3.04 -33.99 3.35
N GLY A 53 3.75 -34.71 4.22
CA GLY A 53 3.13 -35.62 5.20
C GLY A 53 2.52 -36.91 4.62
N ARG A 54 2.84 -37.24 3.36
CA ARG A 54 2.31 -38.38 2.61
C ARG A 54 2.52 -39.72 3.31
N GLY A 55 3.65 -39.90 4.00
CA GLY A 55 3.94 -41.11 4.77
C GLY A 55 2.95 -41.35 5.91
N LYS A 56 2.68 -40.31 6.71
CA LYS A 56 1.69 -40.35 7.80
C LYS A 56 0.27 -40.59 7.25
N GLY A 57 -0.04 -40.06 6.07
CA GLY A 57 -1.32 -40.27 5.36
C GLY A 57 -1.46 -41.63 4.65
N GLY A 58 -0.44 -42.50 4.73
CA GLY A 58 -0.46 -43.82 4.10
C GLY A 58 -0.11 -43.86 2.60
N GLY A 59 0.28 -42.72 2.03
CA GLY A 59 0.68 -42.58 0.62
C GLY A 59 2.12 -43.01 0.32
N VAL A 60 2.86 -43.56 1.29
CA VAL A 60 4.22 -44.10 1.07
C VAL A 60 4.30 -45.52 1.65
N LYS A 61 4.66 -46.50 0.82
CA LYS A 61 4.74 -47.92 1.20
C LYS A 61 5.98 -48.58 0.63
N VAL A 62 6.63 -49.43 1.43
CA VAL A 62 7.81 -50.20 1.02
C VAL A 62 7.37 -51.61 0.63
N ALA A 63 7.60 -52.00 -0.62
CA ALA A 63 7.31 -53.33 -1.16
C ALA A 63 8.60 -54.15 -1.30
N LYS A 64 8.54 -55.42 -0.89
CA LYS A 64 9.64 -56.41 -0.99
C LYS A 64 9.34 -57.50 -2.02
N THR A 65 8.12 -57.54 -2.55
CA THR A 65 7.70 -58.44 -3.61
C THR A 65 6.90 -57.69 -4.67
N MET A 66 6.82 -58.25 -5.87
CA MET A 66 6.02 -57.67 -6.96
C MET A 66 4.52 -57.67 -6.62
N ASP A 67 4.05 -58.66 -5.85
CA ASP A 67 2.65 -58.73 -5.41
C ASP A 67 2.32 -57.63 -4.40
N GLU A 68 3.22 -57.37 -3.43
CA GLU A 68 3.10 -56.23 -2.51
C GLU A 68 3.10 -54.91 -3.27
N LEU A 69 4.00 -54.75 -4.25
CA LEU A 69 4.07 -53.53 -5.07
C LEU A 69 2.76 -53.28 -5.83
N LYS A 70 2.23 -54.32 -6.47
CA LYS A 70 0.94 -54.25 -7.19
C LYS A 70 -0.20 -53.89 -6.24
N GLN A 71 -0.23 -54.50 -5.06
CA GLN A 71 -1.25 -54.20 -4.05
C GLN A 71 -1.17 -52.74 -3.60
N TYR A 72 0.00 -52.27 -3.18
CA TYR A 72 0.17 -50.88 -2.72
C TYR A 72 -0.08 -49.86 -3.82
N ALA A 73 0.34 -50.13 -5.05
CA ALA A 73 0.02 -49.27 -6.19
C ALA A 73 -1.50 -49.18 -6.42
N SER A 74 -2.22 -50.30 -6.30
CA SER A 74 -3.68 -50.33 -6.43
C SER A 74 -4.40 -49.60 -5.29
N ASP A 75 -3.87 -49.70 -4.08
CA ASP A 75 -4.45 -49.06 -2.89
C ASP A 75 -4.23 -47.54 -2.89
N ILE A 76 -3.07 -47.09 -3.37
CA ILE A 76 -2.68 -45.67 -3.37
C ILE A 76 -3.23 -44.94 -4.59
N LEU A 77 -3.19 -45.54 -5.79
CA LEU A 77 -3.67 -44.86 -6.99
C LEU A 77 -5.19 -44.66 -6.93
N GLY A 78 -5.63 -43.41 -7.06
CA GLY A 78 -7.02 -43.00 -6.96
C GLY A 78 -7.51 -42.75 -5.53
N MET A 79 -6.68 -43.00 -4.50
CA MET A 79 -7.04 -42.69 -3.11
C MET A 79 -7.19 -41.18 -2.92
N GLN A 80 -8.02 -40.80 -1.95
CA GLN A 80 -8.06 -39.43 -1.44
C GLN A 80 -7.09 -39.32 -0.27
N LEU A 81 -5.91 -38.76 -0.54
CA LEU A 81 -4.81 -38.72 0.43
C LEU A 81 -4.97 -37.50 1.33
N ILE A 82 -5.34 -37.77 2.58
CA ILE A 82 -5.45 -36.77 3.64
C ILE A 82 -4.11 -36.68 4.36
N THR A 83 -3.60 -35.46 4.45
CA THR A 83 -2.39 -35.09 5.20
C THR A 83 -2.71 -33.87 6.05
N HIS A 84 -1.80 -33.48 6.94
CA HIS A 84 -1.94 -32.23 7.69
C HIS A 84 -1.92 -30.97 6.79
N GLN A 85 -1.46 -31.07 5.53
CA GLN A 85 -1.35 -29.96 4.59
C GLN A 85 -2.48 -29.90 3.53
N THR A 86 -3.33 -30.93 3.43
CA THR A 86 -4.40 -31.03 2.41
C THR A 86 -5.80 -30.77 2.95
N GLY A 87 -5.93 -30.46 4.24
CA GLY A 87 -7.25 -30.38 4.88
C GLY A 87 -8.03 -31.71 4.89
N PRO A 88 -9.29 -31.68 5.35
CA PRO A 88 -10.17 -32.85 5.42
C PRO A 88 -10.59 -33.40 4.05
N GLU A 89 -10.60 -32.57 3.01
CA GLU A 89 -10.90 -32.93 1.63
C GLU A 89 -9.83 -33.83 1.00
N GLY A 90 -8.58 -33.72 1.47
CA GLY A 90 -7.43 -34.46 0.93
C GLY A 90 -7.08 -34.05 -0.50
N GLN A 91 -6.11 -34.75 -1.09
CA GLN A 91 -5.78 -34.64 -2.52
C GLN A 91 -5.89 -35.99 -3.23
N LYS A 92 -6.49 -36.00 -4.42
CA LYS A 92 -6.68 -37.24 -5.18
C LYS A 92 -5.35 -37.68 -5.80
N VAL A 93 -4.89 -38.86 -5.43
CA VAL A 93 -3.65 -39.41 -5.99
C VAL A 93 -3.91 -39.90 -7.41
N ARG A 94 -3.29 -39.24 -8.40
CA ARG A 94 -3.44 -39.58 -9.83
C ARG A 94 -2.19 -40.21 -10.44
N ARG A 95 -1.08 -40.15 -9.70
CA ARG A 95 0.25 -40.52 -10.16
C ARG A 95 1.01 -41.14 -8.99
N LEU A 96 1.86 -42.11 -9.31
CA LEU A 96 2.75 -42.77 -8.38
C LEU A 96 4.19 -42.49 -8.77
N LEU A 97 5.09 -42.59 -7.81
CA LEU A 97 6.52 -42.71 -8.03
C LEU A 97 6.97 -44.07 -7.48
N ILE A 98 7.56 -44.88 -8.35
CA ILE A 98 8.19 -46.14 -7.97
C ILE A 98 9.69 -45.89 -7.88
N GLU A 99 10.24 -46.11 -6.70
CA GLU A 99 11.63 -45.80 -6.38
C GLU A 99 12.36 -47.02 -5.84
N GLU A 100 13.67 -47.14 -6.09
CA GLU A 100 14.48 -48.18 -5.48
C GLU A 100 14.63 -47.99 -3.95
N GLY A 101 14.68 -49.09 -3.19
CA GLY A 101 14.93 -49.03 -1.76
C GLY A 101 16.32 -48.46 -1.42
N ALA A 102 16.40 -47.64 -0.37
CA ALA A 102 17.65 -47.10 0.15
C ALA A 102 17.97 -47.67 1.54
N ASP A 103 19.25 -47.95 1.79
CA ASP A 103 19.75 -48.42 3.09
C ASP A 103 20.01 -47.21 4.02
N ILE A 104 18.96 -46.74 4.70
CA ILE A 104 18.98 -45.52 5.49
C ILE A 104 19.74 -45.74 6.81
N LYS A 105 20.87 -45.07 6.98
CA LYS A 105 21.64 -45.05 8.24
C LYS A 105 21.21 -43.92 9.17
N LYS A 106 20.95 -42.73 8.59
CA LYS A 106 20.44 -41.55 9.31
C LYS A 106 19.76 -40.59 8.33
N GLU A 107 18.72 -39.92 8.80
CA GLU A 107 17.97 -38.89 8.09
C GLU A 107 18.34 -37.51 8.61
N TYR A 108 18.33 -36.52 7.71
CA TYR A 108 18.62 -35.12 7.96
C TYR A 108 17.62 -34.26 7.19
N TYR A 109 17.49 -33.00 7.59
CA TYR A 109 16.71 -32.01 6.89
C TYR A 109 17.63 -31.02 6.15
N LEU A 110 17.25 -30.64 4.93
CA LEU A 110 17.85 -29.54 4.20
C LEU A 110 16.77 -28.74 3.47
N GLY A 111 16.72 -27.42 3.66
CA GLY A 111 15.77 -26.52 3.03
C GLY A 111 16.38 -25.17 2.65
N MET A 112 15.79 -24.51 1.67
CA MET A 112 16.18 -23.18 1.19
C MET A 112 14.96 -22.33 0.92
N VAL A 113 15.00 -21.09 1.38
CA VAL A 113 13.99 -20.06 1.15
C VAL A 113 14.65 -18.71 0.94
N VAL A 114 13.92 -17.77 0.33
CA VAL A 114 14.31 -16.35 0.36
C VAL A 114 13.90 -15.75 1.69
N ASP A 115 14.86 -15.48 2.57
CA ASP A 115 14.58 -14.81 3.84
C ASP A 115 14.37 -13.31 3.61
N ARG A 116 13.13 -12.86 3.85
CA ARG A 116 12.72 -11.48 3.56
C ARG A 116 13.41 -10.45 4.46
N ALA A 117 13.81 -10.82 5.67
CA ALA A 117 14.45 -9.91 6.61
C ALA A 117 15.90 -9.61 6.22
N SER A 118 16.68 -10.65 5.91
CA SER A 118 18.06 -10.51 5.45
C SER A 118 18.18 -10.22 3.95
N GLN A 119 17.09 -10.40 3.19
CA GLN A 119 17.04 -10.27 1.73
C GLN A 119 18.04 -11.20 1.02
N LYS A 120 18.22 -12.39 1.57
CA LYS A 120 19.18 -13.39 1.08
C LYS A 120 18.53 -14.77 1.01
N VAL A 121 19.12 -15.65 0.21
CA VAL A 121 18.81 -17.08 0.28
C VAL A 121 19.31 -17.60 1.63
N CYS A 122 18.39 -18.14 2.43
CA CYS A 122 18.68 -18.79 3.70
C CYS A 122 18.69 -20.30 3.48
N VAL A 123 19.86 -20.92 3.66
CA VAL A 123 20.00 -22.37 3.71
C VAL A 123 19.78 -22.82 5.15
N MET A 124 18.87 -23.75 5.36
CA MET A 124 18.53 -24.31 6.67
C MET A 124 18.85 -25.81 6.65
N ALA A 125 19.51 -26.29 7.69
CA ALA A 125 19.82 -27.71 7.81
C ALA A 125 19.71 -28.18 9.25
N SER A 126 19.25 -29.41 9.45
CA SER A 126 19.02 -29.98 10.79
C SER A 126 19.34 -31.48 10.84
N SER A 127 19.68 -31.96 12.03
CA SER A 127 19.82 -33.40 12.32
C SER A 127 18.48 -34.14 12.33
N GLU A 128 17.38 -33.41 12.42
CA GLU A 128 16.02 -33.92 12.56
C GLU A 128 15.33 -34.07 11.19
N GLY A 129 15.81 -35.02 10.38
CA GLY A 129 15.16 -35.37 9.11
C GLY A 129 13.93 -36.28 9.29
N GLY A 130 13.07 -36.32 8.27
CA GLY A 130 11.88 -37.20 8.25
C GLY A 130 10.70 -36.68 9.09
N MET A 131 10.83 -35.50 9.70
CA MET A 131 9.82 -34.83 10.51
C MET A 131 9.45 -33.46 9.91
N ASP A 132 8.40 -32.84 10.44
CA ASP A 132 7.99 -31.49 10.04
C ASP A 132 9.00 -30.47 10.58
N ILE A 133 9.57 -29.63 9.73
CA ILE A 133 10.65 -28.72 10.17
C ILE A 133 10.11 -27.61 11.06
N GLU A 134 8.84 -27.28 10.90
CA GLU A 134 8.08 -26.32 11.70
C GLU A 134 7.99 -26.79 13.17
N GLU A 135 7.74 -28.09 13.40
CA GLU A 135 7.74 -28.67 14.75
C GLU A 135 9.14 -28.57 15.40
N VAL A 136 10.21 -28.79 14.62
CA VAL A 136 11.60 -28.63 15.09
C VAL A 136 11.89 -27.15 15.38
N ALA A 137 11.43 -26.23 14.53
CA ALA A 137 11.62 -24.80 14.71
C ALA A 137 10.91 -24.26 15.97
N GLU A 138 9.76 -24.84 16.32
CA GLU A 138 9.00 -24.46 17.51
C GLU A 138 9.59 -25.04 18.80
N HIS A 139 9.97 -26.32 18.79
CA HIS A 139 10.34 -27.05 20.01
C HIS A 139 11.84 -27.17 20.25
N THR A 140 12.66 -27.27 19.20
CA THR A 140 14.11 -27.47 19.26
C THR A 140 14.84 -26.59 18.24
N PRO A 141 14.62 -25.25 18.25
CA PRO A 141 15.17 -24.33 17.24
C PRO A 141 16.70 -24.35 17.15
N GLU A 142 17.39 -24.74 18.22
CA GLU A 142 18.84 -24.88 18.26
C GLU A 142 19.41 -25.96 17.33
N LEU A 143 18.58 -26.92 16.90
CA LEU A 143 18.93 -27.96 15.94
C LEU A 143 18.84 -27.47 14.48
N ILE A 144 18.31 -26.27 14.24
CA ILE A 144 18.23 -25.67 12.91
C ILE A 144 19.42 -24.73 12.71
N HIS A 145 20.35 -25.17 11.87
CA HIS A 145 21.51 -24.38 11.49
C HIS A 145 21.21 -23.62 10.19
N LYS A 146 21.63 -22.35 10.16
CA LYS A 146 21.33 -21.44 9.05
C LYS A 146 22.60 -20.81 8.47
N VAL A 147 22.62 -20.66 7.15
CA VAL A 147 23.58 -19.82 6.42
C VAL A 147 22.81 -18.87 5.52
N TYR A 148 23.15 -17.58 5.59
CA TYR A 148 22.61 -16.53 4.73
C TYR A 148 23.58 -16.25 3.60
N VAL A 149 23.31 -16.82 2.43
CA VAL A 149 24.26 -16.88 1.33
C VAL A 149 24.52 -15.49 0.75
N ASN A 150 25.78 -15.16 0.51
CA ASN A 150 26.13 -13.95 -0.22
C ASN A 150 25.82 -14.15 -1.72
N PRO A 151 24.99 -13.30 -2.34
CA PRO A 151 24.55 -13.49 -3.73
C PRO A 151 25.68 -13.38 -4.76
N VAL A 152 26.82 -12.75 -4.42
CA VAL A 152 27.97 -12.61 -5.33
C VAL A 152 28.84 -13.86 -5.33
N THR A 153 29.09 -14.45 -4.16
CA THR A 153 30.00 -15.59 -4.03
C THR A 153 29.27 -16.93 -4.13
N GLY A 154 27.95 -16.96 -3.91
CA GLY A 154 27.19 -18.19 -3.75
C GLY A 154 27.54 -18.93 -2.45
N LEU A 155 27.00 -20.14 -2.30
CA LEU A 155 27.27 -21.01 -1.16
C LEU A 155 28.67 -21.61 -1.26
N THR A 156 29.56 -21.18 -0.38
CA THR A 156 30.97 -21.60 -0.41
C THR A 156 31.17 -23.00 0.17
N ASP A 157 32.27 -23.67 -0.20
CA ASP A 157 32.68 -24.97 0.36
C ASP A 157 32.75 -24.94 1.89
N ALA A 158 33.29 -23.86 2.45
CA ALA A 158 33.45 -23.70 3.90
C ALA A 158 32.09 -23.60 4.62
N GLU A 159 31.14 -22.85 4.06
CA GLU A 159 29.78 -22.75 4.62
C GLU A 159 29.03 -24.08 4.52
N ALA A 160 29.15 -24.78 3.39
CA ALA A 160 28.51 -26.09 3.19
C ALA A 160 29.10 -27.16 4.12
N ASP A 161 30.42 -27.21 4.28
CA ASP A 161 31.09 -28.12 5.22
C ASP A 161 30.72 -27.83 6.67
N ASP A 162 30.68 -26.55 7.06
CA ASP A 162 30.30 -26.13 8.40
C ASP A 162 28.85 -26.50 8.72
N LEU A 163 27.92 -26.30 7.78
CA LEU A 163 26.53 -26.77 7.94
C LEU A 163 26.46 -28.29 8.13
N ALA A 164 27.10 -29.06 7.23
CA ALA A 164 27.11 -30.52 7.32
C ALA A 164 27.68 -31.01 8.66
N ALA A 165 28.78 -30.40 9.12
CA ALA A 165 29.37 -30.71 10.41
C ALA A 165 28.44 -30.36 11.58
N LYS A 166 27.77 -29.21 11.56
CA LYS A 166 26.83 -28.78 12.61
C LYS A 166 25.62 -29.71 12.73
N MET A 167 25.11 -30.24 11.62
CA MET A 167 24.06 -31.27 11.60
C MET A 167 24.52 -32.62 12.17
N GLY A 168 25.80 -32.77 12.50
CA GLY A 168 26.39 -33.99 13.02
C GLY A 168 26.63 -35.06 11.94
N MET A 169 26.85 -34.67 10.68
CA MET A 169 27.22 -35.63 9.64
C MET A 169 28.63 -36.20 9.89
N PRO A 170 28.85 -37.51 9.68
CA PRO A 170 30.19 -38.10 9.77
C PRO A 170 31.18 -37.44 8.80
N ALA A 171 32.45 -37.38 9.18
CA ALA A 171 33.50 -36.71 8.40
C ALA A 171 33.59 -37.20 6.95
N GLN A 172 33.42 -38.51 6.73
CA GLN A 172 33.44 -39.11 5.40
C GLN A 172 32.23 -38.70 4.52
N CYS A 173 31.13 -38.27 5.12
CA CYS A 173 29.92 -37.84 4.42
C CYS A 173 29.96 -36.34 4.05
N ILE A 174 30.84 -35.54 4.66
CA ILE A 174 30.88 -34.08 4.47
C ILE A 174 31.05 -33.70 2.99
N ALA A 175 31.95 -34.38 2.26
CA ALA A 175 32.13 -34.11 0.83
C ALA A 175 30.85 -34.38 0.01
N GLY A 176 30.12 -35.45 0.33
CA GLY A 176 28.83 -35.76 -0.31
C GLY A 176 27.74 -34.75 0.07
N ALA A 177 27.74 -34.30 1.32
CA ALA A 177 26.83 -33.27 1.82
C ALA A 177 27.07 -31.92 1.13
N ARG A 178 28.35 -31.54 0.93
CA ARG A 178 28.73 -30.35 0.17
C ARG A 178 28.14 -30.38 -1.24
N VAL A 179 28.26 -31.51 -1.94
CA VAL A 179 27.69 -31.68 -3.28
C VAL A 179 26.17 -31.50 -3.26
N ALA A 180 25.47 -32.10 -2.29
CA ALA A 180 24.02 -31.95 -2.16
C ALA A 180 23.60 -30.50 -1.84
N LEU A 181 24.28 -29.85 -0.90
CA LEU A 181 24.04 -28.46 -0.49
C LEU A 181 24.27 -27.47 -1.64
N GLN A 182 25.42 -27.56 -2.31
CA GLN A 182 25.74 -26.67 -3.44
C GLN A 182 24.87 -26.96 -4.65
N GLY A 183 24.56 -28.23 -4.92
CA GLY A 183 23.65 -28.62 -6.00
C GLY A 183 22.23 -28.10 -5.76
N LEU A 184 21.70 -28.21 -4.54
CA LEU A 184 20.41 -27.64 -4.17
C LEU A 184 20.41 -26.11 -4.29
N TYR A 185 21.48 -25.43 -3.85
CA TYR A 185 21.61 -23.98 -3.96
C TYR A 185 21.63 -23.53 -5.42
N LYS A 186 22.41 -24.22 -6.24
CA LYS A 186 22.48 -23.93 -7.67
C LYS A 186 21.12 -24.16 -8.35
N ALA A 187 20.44 -25.26 -8.02
CA ALA A 187 19.09 -25.51 -8.50
C ALA A 187 18.14 -24.39 -8.08
N PHE A 188 18.16 -24.00 -6.80
CA PHE A 188 17.31 -22.94 -6.26
C PHE A 188 17.46 -21.63 -7.03
N VAL A 189 18.70 -21.19 -7.25
CA VAL A 189 18.99 -19.91 -7.93
C VAL A 189 18.73 -19.98 -9.44
N GLU A 190 19.21 -21.03 -10.13
CA GLU A 190 19.11 -21.11 -11.60
C GLU A 190 17.71 -21.46 -12.10
N THR A 191 16.80 -21.91 -11.23
CA THR A 191 15.40 -22.19 -11.57
C THR A 191 14.41 -21.17 -11.00
N ASP A 192 14.91 -20.12 -10.35
CA ASP A 192 14.08 -19.14 -9.62
C ASP A 192 13.09 -19.81 -8.64
N ALA A 193 13.60 -20.77 -7.88
CA ALA A 193 12.84 -21.37 -6.79
C ALA A 193 12.60 -20.35 -5.67
N ASP A 194 11.42 -20.38 -5.05
CA ASP A 194 11.14 -19.63 -3.81
C ASP A 194 11.19 -20.55 -2.57
N LEU A 195 11.08 -21.86 -2.77
CA LEU A 195 11.30 -22.93 -1.80
C LEU A 195 11.99 -24.12 -2.49
N ALA A 196 13.05 -24.65 -1.90
CA ALA A 196 13.56 -25.98 -2.24
C ALA A 196 13.92 -26.74 -0.97
N GLU A 197 13.42 -27.97 -0.85
CA GLU A 197 13.52 -28.78 0.35
C GLU A 197 13.84 -30.24 -0.01
N ILE A 198 14.74 -30.84 0.77
CA ILE A 198 15.09 -32.26 0.75
C ILE A 198 14.82 -32.78 2.16
N ASN A 199 13.72 -33.53 2.31
CA ASN A 199 13.30 -34.07 3.59
C ASN A 199 12.73 -35.51 3.45
N PRO A 200 13.53 -36.57 3.67
CA PRO A 200 14.88 -36.53 4.23
C PRO A 200 16.01 -36.48 3.20
N LEU A 201 17.10 -35.81 3.57
CA LEU A 201 18.44 -36.07 3.07
C LEU A 201 19.04 -37.20 3.93
N ILE A 202 19.54 -38.27 3.33
CA ILE A 202 20.05 -39.42 4.09
C ILE A 202 21.55 -39.60 3.96
N THR A 203 22.13 -40.24 4.97
CA THR A 203 23.36 -41.02 4.80
C THR A 203 23.01 -42.49 4.68
N THR A 204 23.64 -43.21 3.76
CA THR A 204 23.45 -44.65 3.57
C THR A 204 24.42 -45.48 4.41
N GLY A 205 24.21 -46.80 4.49
CA GLY A 205 25.14 -47.73 5.15
C GLY A 205 26.56 -47.73 4.56
N ASP A 206 26.69 -47.40 3.27
CA ASP A 206 27.96 -47.21 2.56
C ASP A 206 28.44 -45.73 2.54
N ASP A 207 27.94 -44.92 3.48
CA ASP A 207 28.35 -43.53 3.72
C ASP A 207 28.16 -42.57 2.53
N ARG A 208 27.24 -42.87 1.60
CA ARG A 208 26.81 -41.93 0.56
C ARG A 208 25.73 -40.98 1.11
N VAL A 209 25.70 -39.76 0.57
CA VAL A 209 24.65 -38.77 0.86
C VAL A 209 23.66 -38.73 -0.29
N VAL A 210 22.38 -38.95 -0.01
CA VAL A 210 21.32 -39.12 -1.03
C VAL A 210 20.06 -38.37 -0.62
N ALA A 211 19.45 -37.63 -1.55
CA ALA A 211 18.18 -36.96 -1.36
C ALA A 211 17.01 -37.93 -1.61
N LEU A 212 16.35 -38.41 -0.55
CA LEU A 212 15.24 -39.36 -0.67
C LEU A 212 13.90 -38.70 -1.02
N ASP A 213 13.75 -37.43 -0.74
CA ASP A 213 12.57 -36.66 -1.12
C ASP A 213 13.01 -35.30 -1.66
N ALA A 214 12.14 -34.68 -2.46
CA ALA A 214 12.37 -33.37 -3.01
C ALA A 214 11.05 -32.61 -3.11
N LYS A 215 11.01 -31.40 -2.56
CA LYS A 215 9.90 -30.47 -2.69
C LYS A 215 10.44 -29.15 -3.21
N MET A 216 9.88 -28.67 -4.31
CA MET A 216 10.29 -27.41 -4.93
C MET A 216 9.07 -26.59 -5.32
N ASN A 217 9.15 -25.30 -5.03
CA ASN A 217 8.23 -24.29 -5.51
C ASN A 217 9.04 -23.20 -6.24
N PHE A 218 8.43 -22.62 -7.26
CA PHE A 218 9.03 -21.60 -8.11
C PHE A 218 8.30 -20.28 -8.02
N ASP A 219 9.03 -19.17 -8.09
CA ASP A 219 8.43 -17.85 -8.21
C ASP A 219 7.64 -17.77 -9.52
N SER A 220 6.32 -17.64 -9.40
CA SER A 220 5.43 -17.53 -10.56
C SER A 220 5.77 -16.33 -11.45
N ASN A 221 6.41 -15.28 -10.90
CA ASN A 221 6.84 -14.11 -11.67
C ASN A 221 8.06 -14.37 -12.56
N ALA A 222 8.81 -15.45 -12.32
CA ALA A 222 9.97 -15.83 -13.12
C ALA A 222 9.64 -16.84 -14.23
N LEU A 223 8.43 -17.43 -14.24
CA LEU A 223 8.07 -18.51 -15.17
C LEU A 223 8.18 -18.14 -16.65
N TYR A 224 8.08 -16.86 -17.01
CA TYR A 224 8.24 -16.40 -18.39
C TYR A 224 9.62 -16.74 -18.99
N ARG A 225 10.64 -16.97 -18.15
CA ARG A 225 12.00 -17.38 -18.56
C ARG A 225 12.30 -18.86 -18.28
N HIS A 226 11.32 -19.64 -17.83
CA HIS A 226 11.43 -21.07 -17.52
C HIS A 226 10.31 -21.89 -18.17
N PRO A 227 10.20 -21.92 -19.52
CA PRO A 227 9.16 -22.70 -20.21
C PRO A 227 9.18 -24.19 -19.84
N GLU A 228 10.36 -24.76 -19.59
CA GLU A 228 10.55 -26.14 -19.16
C GLU A 228 9.94 -26.44 -17.79
N ILE A 229 9.87 -25.44 -16.91
CA ILE A 229 9.23 -25.56 -15.60
C ILE A 229 7.72 -25.42 -15.77
N VAL A 230 7.25 -24.49 -16.60
CA VAL A 230 5.80 -24.33 -16.89
C VAL A 230 5.17 -25.61 -17.41
N GLU A 231 5.89 -26.39 -18.24
CA GLU A 231 5.45 -27.70 -18.73
C GLU A 231 5.23 -28.73 -17.62
N MET A 232 5.85 -28.55 -16.44
CA MET A 232 5.70 -29.42 -15.28
C MET A 232 4.41 -29.17 -14.49
N ARG A 233 3.71 -28.05 -14.73
CA ARG A 233 2.53 -27.63 -13.97
C ARG A 233 1.43 -28.68 -14.03
N ASP A 234 0.94 -29.08 -12.86
CA ASP A 234 -0.17 -30.00 -12.74
C ASP A 234 -1.45 -29.28 -12.29
N LEU A 235 -2.38 -29.07 -13.23
CA LEU A 235 -3.66 -28.43 -12.93
C LEU A 235 -4.60 -29.32 -12.11
N ASP A 236 -4.35 -30.64 -12.01
CA ASP A 236 -5.14 -31.51 -11.13
C ASP A 236 -4.85 -31.28 -9.63
N GLU A 237 -3.81 -30.52 -9.30
CA GLU A 237 -3.35 -30.20 -7.94
C GLU A 237 -3.70 -28.76 -7.51
N GLU A 238 -4.44 -28.02 -8.34
CA GLU A 238 -4.85 -26.63 -8.07
C GLU A 238 -6.38 -26.54 -8.00
N ASP A 239 -6.90 -25.52 -7.30
CA ASP A 239 -8.34 -25.27 -7.24
C ASP A 239 -8.88 -24.91 -8.65
N PRO A 240 -9.91 -25.60 -9.17
CA PRO A 240 -10.51 -25.30 -10.47
C PRO A 240 -10.96 -23.84 -10.64
N ALA A 241 -11.41 -23.19 -9.57
CA ALA A 241 -11.79 -21.77 -9.57
C ALA A 241 -10.58 -20.85 -9.74
N GLU A 242 -9.46 -21.16 -9.10
CA GLU A 242 -8.19 -20.42 -9.26
C GLU A 242 -7.63 -20.59 -10.68
N ILE A 243 -7.71 -21.80 -11.24
CA ILE A 243 -7.31 -22.07 -12.62
C ILE A 243 -8.14 -21.24 -13.60
N GLU A 244 -9.46 -21.21 -13.43
CA GLU A 244 -10.35 -20.42 -14.29
C GLU A 244 -10.09 -18.92 -14.14
N ALA A 245 -9.92 -18.43 -12.91
CA ALA A 245 -9.58 -17.04 -12.62
C ALA A 245 -8.26 -16.62 -13.30
N SER A 246 -7.24 -17.48 -13.25
CA SER A 246 -5.92 -17.19 -13.82
C SER A 246 -5.95 -16.94 -15.33
N LYS A 247 -6.94 -17.48 -16.06
CA LYS A 247 -7.10 -17.26 -17.51
C LYS A 247 -7.49 -15.80 -17.86
N PHE A 248 -7.96 -15.05 -16.87
CA PHE A 248 -8.40 -13.66 -17.01
C PHE A 248 -7.52 -12.69 -16.20
N ASP A 249 -6.34 -13.15 -15.75
CA ASP A 249 -5.46 -12.46 -14.82
C ASP A 249 -6.19 -11.99 -13.55
N LEU A 250 -7.06 -12.84 -13.01
CA LEU A 250 -7.74 -12.62 -11.74
C LEU A 250 -6.99 -13.38 -10.65
N ALA A 251 -6.59 -12.69 -9.59
CA ALA A 251 -6.07 -13.35 -8.40
C ALA A 251 -7.25 -13.71 -7.50
N TYR A 252 -7.61 -14.99 -7.48
CA TYR A 252 -8.77 -15.53 -6.76
C TYR A 252 -8.31 -16.59 -5.77
N ILE A 253 -8.95 -16.67 -4.60
CA ILE A 253 -8.78 -17.77 -3.64
C ILE A 253 -10.16 -18.08 -3.05
N SER A 254 -10.56 -19.35 -3.09
CA SER A 254 -11.81 -19.82 -2.49
C SER A 254 -11.73 -19.81 -0.95
N LEU A 255 -12.83 -19.43 -0.28
CA LEU A 255 -12.98 -19.50 1.19
C LEU A 255 -14.35 -20.13 1.54
N ASP A 256 -14.52 -20.53 2.79
CA ASP A 256 -15.73 -21.26 3.25
C ASP A 256 -16.97 -20.37 3.48
N GLY A 257 -16.85 -19.06 3.29
CA GLY A 257 -17.90 -18.10 3.60
C GLY A 257 -19.04 -18.03 2.57
N ASN A 258 -19.90 -17.04 2.76
CA ASN A 258 -21.13 -16.83 1.98
C ASN A 258 -21.26 -15.43 1.37
N ILE A 259 -20.30 -14.52 1.61
CA ILE A 259 -20.27 -13.18 1.02
C ILE A 259 -19.12 -13.09 0.03
N GLY A 260 -19.44 -13.00 -1.26
CA GLY A 260 -18.44 -12.87 -2.31
C GLY A 260 -17.83 -11.47 -2.32
N CYS A 261 -16.53 -11.38 -2.60
CA CYS A 261 -15.82 -10.11 -2.70
C CYS A 261 -15.29 -9.92 -4.11
N LEU A 262 -15.41 -8.72 -4.66
CA LEU A 262 -14.72 -8.30 -5.88
C LEU A 262 -14.11 -6.93 -5.63
N VAL A 263 -12.79 -6.86 -5.66
CA VAL A 263 -12.03 -5.69 -5.25
C VAL A 263 -10.88 -5.44 -6.20
N ASN A 264 -10.46 -4.19 -6.35
CA ASN A 264 -9.23 -3.84 -7.06
C ASN A 264 -8.10 -3.54 -6.07
N GLY A 265 -6.99 -4.26 -6.20
CA GLY A 265 -5.81 -4.21 -5.35
C GLY A 265 -5.87 -5.20 -4.18
N ALA A 266 -4.87 -6.09 -4.11
CA ALA A 266 -4.77 -7.14 -3.10
C ALA A 266 -4.89 -6.64 -1.64
N GLY A 267 -4.29 -5.49 -1.31
CA GLY A 267 -4.40 -4.90 0.03
C GLY A 267 -5.83 -4.49 0.39
N LEU A 268 -6.56 -3.89 -0.56
CA LEU A 268 -7.95 -3.52 -0.35
C LEU A 268 -8.85 -4.77 -0.34
N ALA A 269 -8.53 -5.80 -1.12
CA ALA A 269 -9.25 -7.07 -1.12
C ALA A 269 -9.18 -7.75 0.25
N MET A 270 -7.98 -7.84 0.84
CA MET A 270 -7.79 -8.32 2.23
C MET A 270 -8.55 -7.47 3.23
N ALA A 271 -8.39 -6.14 3.19
CA ALA A 271 -9.12 -5.24 4.09
C ALA A 271 -10.64 -5.36 3.97
N THR A 272 -11.16 -5.66 2.77
CA THR A 272 -12.59 -5.86 2.53
C THR A 272 -13.09 -7.15 3.19
N MET A 273 -12.36 -8.26 3.03
CA MET A 273 -12.67 -9.51 3.71
C MET A 273 -12.64 -9.34 5.23
N ASP A 274 -11.60 -8.68 5.75
CA ASP A 274 -11.45 -8.39 7.18
C ASP A 274 -12.60 -7.51 7.69
N THR A 275 -13.02 -6.52 6.91
CA THR A 275 -14.16 -5.66 7.27
C THR A 275 -15.46 -6.45 7.27
N ILE A 276 -15.70 -7.34 6.29
CA ILE A 276 -16.87 -8.22 6.32
C ILE A 276 -16.87 -9.07 7.59
N LYS A 277 -15.72 -9.68 7.92
CA LYS A 277 -15.55 -10.51 9.12
C LYS A 277 -15.76 -9.71 10.41
N LEU A 278 -15.23 -8.49 10.48
CA LEU A 278 -15.39 -7.56 11.60
C LEU A 278 -16.87 -7.22 11.86
N TYR A 279 -17.68 -7.15 10.80
CA TYR A 279 -19.12 -6.88 10.88
C TYR A 279 -19.97 -8.16 11.02
N GLY A 280 -19.33 -9.31 11.28
CA GLY A 280 -20.01 -10.59 11.56
C GLY A 280 -20.39 -11.41 10.33
N GLY A 281 -19.92 -11.03 9.14
CA GLY A 281 -20.08 -11.82 7.92
C GLY A 281 -18.96 -12.83 7.69
N GLU A 282 -19.15 -13.70 6.71
CA GLU A 282 -18.15 -14.69 6.30
C GLU A 282 -17.74 -14.47 4.83
N PRO A 283 -16.53 -13.97 4.55
CA PRO A 283 -16.07 -13.80 3.17
C PRO A 283 -15.93 -15.17 2.46
N ALA A 284 -16.52 -15.28 1.27
CA ALA A 284 -16.56 -16.51 0.47
C ALA A 284 -15.35 -16.67 -0.45
N ASN A 285 -14.60 -15.59 -0.69
CA ASN A 285 -13.42 -15.60 -1.53
C ASN A 285 -12.56 -14.36 -1.29
N PHE A 286 -11.27 -14.49 -1.59
CA PHE A 286 -10.43 -13.37 -2.00
C PHE A 286 -10.56 -13.20 -3.52
N LEU A 287 -10.65 -11.96 -4.00
CA LEU A 287 -10.54 -11.67 -5.42
C LEU A 287 -9.99 -10.26 -5.64
N ASP A 288 -8.86 -10.20 -6.33
CA ASP A 288 -8.28 -8.98 -6.88
C ASP A 288 -8.43 -8.97 -8.40
N VAL A 289 -9.16 -7.98 -8.94
CA VAL A 289 -9.32 -7.76 -10.39
C VAL A 289 -8.18 -6.95 -11.02
N GLY A 290 -7.20 -6.53 -10.21
CA GLY A 290 -6.06 -5.71 -10.61
C GLY A 290 -6.44 -4.26 -10.94
N GLY A 291 -5.55 -3.56 -11.66
CA GLY A 291 -5.74 -2.14 -12.02
C GLY A 291 -6.81 -1.88 -13.10
N GLY A 292 -7.34 -2.92 -13.74
CA GLY A 292 -8.32 -2.81 -14.83
C GLY A 292 -9.51 -3.75 -14.63
N ALA A 293 -10.66 -3.19 -14.26
CA ALA A 293 -11.92 -3.92 -14.12
C ALA A 293 -12.74 -3.88 -15.43
N THR A 294 -12.28 -4.58 -16.46
CA THR A 294 -13.03 -4.68 -17.73
C THR A 294 -14.33 -5.48 -17.52
N THR A 295 -15.35 -5.23 -18.34
CA THR A 295 -16.61 -5.97 -18.27
C THR A 295 -16.42 -7.48 -18.35
N GLU A 296 -15.49 -7.95 -19.19
CA GLU A 296 -15.17 -9.38 -19.31
C GLU A 296 -14.62 -9.95 -17.99
N LYS A 297 -13.61 -9.30 -17.40
CA LYS A 297 -13.03 -9.71 -16.12
C LYS A 297 -14.08 -9.76 -15.00
N VAL A 298 -14.94 -8.74 -14.93
CA VAL A 298 -16.02 -8.67 -13.93
C VAL A 298 -17.09 -9.76 -14.17
N THR A 299 -17.45 -10.03 -15.43
CA THR A 299 -18.38 -11.11 -15.78
C THR A 299 -17.83 -12.47 -15.35
N GLU A 300 -16.56 -12.76 -15.64
CA GLU A 300 -15.94 -14.03 -15.26
C GLU A 300 -15.77 -14.16 -13.75
N ALA A 301 -15.40 -13.08 -13.07
CA ALA A 301 -15.39 -13.03 -11.61
C ALA A 301 -16.76 -13.41 -11.01
N PHE A 302 -17.87 -12.86 -11.53
CA PHE A 302 -19.20 -13.25 -11.07
C PHE A 302 -19.52 -14.72 -11.37
N LYS A 303 -19.18 -15.22 -12.56
CA LYS A 303 -19.40 -16.64 -12.90
C LYS A 303 -18.66 -17.58 -11.95
N ILE A 304 -17.41 -17.26 -11.61
CA ILE A 304 -16.58 -18.04 -10.69
C ILE A 304 -17.22 -18.04 -9.30
N MET A 305 -17.53 -16.86 -8.73
CA MET A 305 -18.17 -16.76 -7.42
C MET A 305 -19.52 -17.50 -7.35
N LEU A 306 -20.34 -17.42 -8.41
CA LEU A 306 -21.65 -18.07 -8.47
C LEU A 306 -21.60 -19.60 -8.50
N LYS A 307 -20.42 -20.21 -8.71
CA LYS A 307 -20.26 -21.67 -8.54
C LYS A 307 -20.29 -22.09 -7.08
N ASN A 308 -20.03 -21.18 -6.14
CA ASN A 308 -20.17 -21.44 -4.71
C ASN A 308 -21.68 -21.49 -4.35
N PRO A 309 -22.23 -22.66 -3.99
CA PRO A 309 -23.66 -22.79 -3.66
C PRO A 309 -24.05 -22.08 -2.35
N ASN A 310 -23.07 -21.75 -1.50
CA ASN A 310 -23.29 -21.04 -0.25
C ASN A 310 -23.35 -19.52 -0.42
N LEU A 311 -22.99 -18.99 -1.60
CA LEU A 311 -22.99 -17.55 -1.86
C LEU A 311 -24.38 -16.94 -1.66
N LYS A 312 -24.48 -15.95 -0.76
CA LYS A 312 -25.72 -15.24 -0.42
C LYS A 312 -25.72 -13.77 -0.81
N ALA A 313 -24.58 -13.11 -0.89
CA ALA A 313 -24.46 -11.74 -1.34
C ALA A 313 -23.07 -11.49 -1.94
N ILE A 314 -22.92 -10.40 -2.71
CA ILE A 314 -21.63 -9.97 -3.25
C ILE A 314 -21.37 -8.52 -2.83
N LEU A 315 -20.16 -8.24 -2.35
CA LEU A 315 -19.62 -6.91 -2.17
C LEU A 315 -18.60 -6.59 -3.27
N VAL A 316 -18.96 -5.64 -4.13
CA VAL A 316 -18.01 -4.98 -5.03
C VAL A 316 -17.48 -3.73 -4.34
N ASN A 317 -16.19 -3.71 -4.02
CA ASN A 317 -15.54 -2.56 -3.41
C ASN A 317 -14.44 -2.06 -4.33
N ILE A 318 -14.69 -0.92 -4.98
CA ILE A 318 -13.75 -0.35 -5.95
C ILE A 318 -13.28 1.02 -5.51
N PHE A 319 -11.96 1.19 -5.44
CA PHE A 319 -11.31 2.49 -5.33
C PHE A 319 -10.73 2.85 -6.71
N GLY A 320 -11.44 3.71 -7.43
CA GLY A 320 -11.05 4.28 -8.72
C GLY A 320 -9.77 5.09 -8.57
N GLY A 321 -8.65 4.47 -8.93
CA GLY A 321 -7.37 5.14 -9.14
C GLY A 321 -7.33 5.74 -10.55
N ILE A 322 -6.69 5.03 -11.49
CA ILE A 322 -6.61 5.44 -12.90
C ILE A 322 -7.95 5.25 -13.62
N MET A 323 -8.75 4.27 -13.21
CA MET A 323 -10.06 3.98 -13.78
C MET A 323 -11.15 4.89 -13.19
N LYS A 324 -12.02 5.43 -14.05
CA LYS A 324 -13.16 6.24 -13.64
C LYS A 324 -14.33 5.36 -13.17
N CYS A 325 -15.04 5.78 -12.13
CA CYS A 325 -16.11 5.01 -11.49
C CYS A 325 -17.32 4.76 -12.39
N ASP A 326 -17.60 5.66 -13.33
CA ASP A 326 -18.64 5.50 -14.36
C ASP A 326 -18.36 4.31 -15.28
N VAL A 327 -17.15 4.19 -15.81
CA VAL A 327 -16.74 3.05 -16.66
C VAL A 327 -16.84 1.73 -15.90
N ILE A 328 -16.43 1.72 -14.63
CA ILE A 328 -16.51 0.52 -13.79
C ILE A 328 -17.98 0.18 -13.49
N ALA A 329 -18.81 1.19 -13.19
CA ALA A 329 -20.24 1.00 -12.94
C ALA A 329 -20.96 0.40 -14.16
N GLU A 330 -20.67 0.89 -15.38
CA GLU A 330 -21.16 0.30 -16.62
C GLU A 330 -20.75 -1.16 -16.76
N GLY A 331 -19.47 -1.48 -16.48
CA GLY A 331 -18.95 -2.84 -16.50
C GLY A 331 -19.65 -3.76 -15.50
N VAL A 332 -19.84 -3.31 -14.25
CA VAL A 332 -20.54 -4.06 -13.19
C VAL A 332 -22.01 -4.30 -13.57
N VAL A 333 -22.71 -3.28 -14.07
CA VAL A 333 -24.12 -3.41 -14.49
C VAL A 333 -24.25 -4.36 -15.69
N ALA A 334 -23.37 -4.24 -16.68
CA ALA A 334 -23.37 -5.12 -17.84
C ALA A 334 -23.10 -6.57 -17.44
N ALA A 335 -22.09 -6.80 -16.60
CA ALA A 335 -21.75 -8.12 -16.08
C ALA A 335 -22.92 -8.73 -15.28
N ALA A 336 -23.51 -7.97 -14.35
CA ALA A 336 -24.63 -8.43 -13.53
C ALA A 336 -25.87 -8.81 -14.37
N LYS A 337 -26.15 -8.07 -15.45
CA LYS A 337 -27.21 -8.40 -16.42
C LYS A 337 -26.89 -9.67 -17.21
N GLN A 338 -25.65 -9.80 -17.70
CA GLN A 338 -25.22 -10.96 -18.47
C GLN A 338 -25.30 -12.27 -17.67
N VAL A 339 -24.83 -12.25 -16.41
CA VAL A 339 -24.86 -13.43 -15.54
C VAL A 339 -26.22 -13.64 -14.87
N LYS A 340 -27.18 -12.72 -15.07
CA LYS A 340 -28.51 -12.73 -14.43
C LYS A 340 -28.39 -12.90 -12.91
N LEU A 341 -27.62 -12.01 -12.29
CA LEU A 341 -27.27 -12.11 -10.87
C LEU A 341 -28.52 -12.17 -9.98
N GLN A 342 -28.63 -13.22 -9.17
CA GLN A 342 -29.79 -13.45 -8.29
C GLN A 342 -29.51 -13.09 -6.82
N VAL A 343 -28.23 -13.06 -6.44
CA VAL A 343 -27.81 -12.66 -5.08
C VAL A 343 -27.76 -11.13 -4.98
N PRO A 344 -28.10 -10.54 -3.82
CA PRO A 344 -27.92 -9.12 -3.56
C PRO A 344 -26.50 -8.64 -3.88
N LEU A 345 -26.42 -7.49 -4.54
CA LEU A 345 -25.16 -6.85 -4.91
C LEU A 345 -25.01 -5.54 -4.15
N VAL A 346 -24.01 -5.48 -3.27
CA VAL A 346 -23.59 -4.25 -2.61
C VAL A 346 -22.40 -3.67 -3.36
N VAL A 347 -22.46 -2.38 -3.71
CA VAL A 347 -21.39 -1.71 -4.44
C VAL A 347 -20.94 -0.48 -3.67
N ARG A 348 -19.64 -0.43 -3.36
CA ARG A 348 -18.98 0.77 -2.86
C ARG A 348 -17.98 1.23 -3.90
N MET A 349 -18.10 2.49 -4.32
CA MET A 349 -17.20 3.13 -5.28
C MET A 349 -16.68 4.43 -4.71
N LYS A 350 -15.38 4.68 -4.87
CA LYS A 350 -14.72 5.96 -4.59
C LYS A 350 -13.77 6.30 -5.72
N GLY A 351 -13.63 7.59 -6.06
CA GLY A 351 -12.66 8.06 -7.06
C GLY A 351 -13.26 9.00 -8.08
N THR A 352 -12.59 9.15 -9.22
CA THR A 352 -13.03 10.02 -10.33
C THR A 352 -14.39 9.57 -10.85
N ASN A 353 -15.31 10.51 -11.08
CA ASN A 353 -16.68 10.25 -11.53
C ASN A 353 -17.52 9.38 -10.56
N GLU A 354 -17.23 9.42 -9.26
CA GLU A 354 -18.00 8.67 -8.24
C GLU A 354 -19.51 8.89 -8.34
N ASP A 355 -19.96 10.15 -8.38
CA ASP A 355 -21.39 10.47 -8.41
C ASP A 355 -22.08 9.95 -9.69
N LEU A 356 -21.39 10.05 -10.82
CA LEU A 356 -21.88 9.51 -12.09
C LEU A 356 -21.94 7.98 -12.05
N GLY A 357 -20.93 7.31 -11.49
CA GLY A 357 -20.95 5.87 -11.26
C GLY A 357 -22.12 5.43 -10.39
N LYS A 358 -22.36 6.11 -9.26
CA LYS A 358 -23.52 5.85 -8.39
C LYS A 358 -24.84 6.03 -9.12
N LYS A 359 -24.96 7.07 -9.95
CA LYS A 359 -26.13 7.30 -10.78
C LYS A 359 -26.35 6.15 -11.78
N ILE A 360 -25.31 5.68 -12.46
CA ILE A 360 -25.37 4.53 -13.38
C ILE A 360 -25.86 3.26 -12.65
N LEU A 361 -25.37 3.01 -11.44
CA LEU A 361 -25.83 1.87 -10.63
C LEU A 361 -27.31 1.99 -10.25
N ALA A 362 -27.75 3.18 -9.83
CA ALA A 362 -29.15 3.45 -9.45
C ALA A 362 -30.12 3.33 -10.64
N ASP A 363 -29.74 3.88 -11.80
CA ASP A 363 -30.56 3.89 -13.02
C ASP A 363 -30.55 2.54 -13.76
N SER A 364 -29.74 1.58 -13.30
CA SER A 364 -29.53 0.30 -13.99
C SER A 364 -30.75 -0.62 -14.07
N GLY A 365 -31.73 -0.42 -13.18
CA GLY A 365 -32.89 -1.30 -12.97
C GLY A 365 -32.57 -2.60 -12.24
N LEU A 366 -31.34 -2.77 -11.75
CA LEU A 366 -30.91 -3.90 -10.94
C LEU A 366 -31.06 -3.57 -9.44
N PRO A 367 -31.31 -4.56 -8.56
CA PRO A 367 -31.38 -4.35 -7.12
C PRO A 367 -29.98 -4.18 -6.50
N ILE A 368 -29.29 -3.10 -6.88
CA ILE A 368 -27.95 -2.76 -6.40
C ILE A 368 -28.06 -1.86 -5.17
N ILE A 369 -27.38 -2.26 -4.10
CA ILE A 369 -27.28 -1.50 -2.85
C ILE A 369 -25.97 -0.71 -2.88
N SER A 370 -26.05 0.61 -3.07
CA SER A 370 -24.85 1.46 -3.02
C SER A 370 -24.36 1.61 -1.57
N ALA A 371 -23.09 1.93 -1.34
CA ALA A 371 -22.54 2.30 -0.04
C ALA A 371 -21.44 3.35 -0.19
N ASP A 372 -21.33 4.28 0.77
CA ASP A 372 -20.34 5.37 0.70
C ASP A 372 -19.04 5.03 1.43
N THR A 373 -19.15 4.33 2.56
CA THR A 373 -18.01 3.96 3.40
C THR A 373 -17.81 2.45 3.43
N MET A 374 -16.59 2.02 3.77
CA MET A 374 -16.29 0.59 4.00
C MET A 374 -17.20 -0.03 5.07
N ALA A 375 -17.39 0.69 6.18
CA ALA A 375 -18.27 0.30 7.28
C ALA A 375 -19.70 0.04 6.80
N GLN A 376 -20.28 0.99 6.05
CA GLN A 376 -21.63 0.84 5.49
C GLN A 376 -21.70 -0.31 4.47
N ALA A 377 -20.67 -0.48 3.64
CA ALA A 377 -20.64 -1.55 2.65
C ALA A 377 -20.65 -2.93 3.31
N ALA A 378 -19.84 -3.10 4.36
CA ALA A 378 -19.80 -4.32 5.16
C ALA A 378 -21.13 -4.57 5.89
N GLU A 379 -21.66 -3.58 6.61
CA GLU A 379 -22.95 -3.70 7.28
C GLU A 379 -24.08 -4.08 6.31
N ARG A 380 -24.15 -3.41 5.15
CA ARG A 380 -25.18 -3.67 4.14
C ARG A 380 -25.05 -5.05 3.52
N VAL A 381 -23.84 -5.52 3.22
CA VAL A 381 -23.66 -6.85 2.60
C VAL A 381 -23.93 -7.98 3.59
N VAL A 382 -23.56 -7.80 4.87
CA VAL A 382 -23.89 -8.77 5.93
C VAL A 382 -25.41 -8.84 6.12
N ASN A 383 -26.08 -7.70 6.26
CA ASN A 383 -27.53 -7.67 6.37
C ASN A 383 -28.22 -8.27 5.14
N ALA A 384 -27.71 -8.01 3.93
CA ALA A 384 -28.23 -8.57 2.70
C ALA A 384 -28.05 -10.10 2.64
N ALA A 385 -26.89 -10.62 3.07
CA ALA A 385 -26.62 -12.05 3.13
C ALA A 385 -27.53 -12.79 4.14
N GLU A 386 -27.89 -12.14 5.25
CA GLU A 386 -28.82 -12.65 6.26
C GLU A 386 -30.31 -12.49 5.87
N GLY A 387 -30.61 -11.86 4.73
CA GLY A 387 -31.97 -11.59 4.30
C GLY A 387 -32.70 -10.55 5.17
N LYS A 388 -31.96 -9.76 5.96
CA LYS A 388 -32.52 -8.62 6.70
C LYS A 388 -32.88 -7.52 5.70
N ALA A 389 -33.99 -6.82 5.95
CA ALA A 389 -34.38 -5.67 5.13
C ALA A 389 -33.27 -4.61 5.22
N VAL A 390 -32.51 -4.46 4.14
CA VAL A 390 -31.59 -3.35 4.00
C VAL A 390 -32.46 -2.13 3.73
N THR A 391 -32.57 -1.24 4.71
CA THR A 391 -33.20 0.06 4.51
C THR A 391 -32.40 0.80 3.44
N LEU A 392 -32.92 0.80 2.21
CA LEU A 392 -32.53 1.75 1.18
C LEU A 392 -32.91 3.12 1.70
N SER A 393 -31.99 3.77 2.43
CA SER A 393 -32.08 5.19 2.69
C SER A 393 -31.93 5.89 1.34
N HIS A 394 -33.05 6.04 0.64
CA HIS A 394 -33.20 7.18 -0.24
C HIS A 394 -33.08 8.40 0.65
N GLU A 395 -32.14 9.30 0.33
CA GLU A 395 -32.20 10.66 0.86
C GLU A 395 -33.63 11.21 0.69
N PRO A 396 -34.20 11.90 1.69
CA PRO A 396 -35.55 12.42 1.57
C PRO A 396 -35.62 13.44 0.44
N LYS A 397 -36.64 13.30 -0.42
CA LYS A 397 -37.01 14.27 -1.46
C LYS A 397 -37.01 15.69 -0.88
N GLY A 398 -36.42 16.62 -1.64
CA GLY A 398 -36.29 18.04 -1.27
C GLY A 398 -37.61 18.68 -0.80
N LEU A 399 -37.48 19.52 0.23
CA LEU A 399 -38.54 20.39 0.76
C LEU A 399 -39.01 21.39 -0.31
N SER A 400 -40.30 21.72 -0.28
CA SER A 400 -40.92 22.66 -1.21
C SER A 400 -40.43 24.10 -0.98
N LEU A 401 -40.39 24.92 -2.04
CA LEU A 401 -39.96 26.34 -1.99
C LEU A 401 -40.71 27.18 -0.92
N GLY A 402 -41.92 26.77 -0.53
CA GLY A 402 -42.71 27.44 0.50
C GLY A 402 -42.19 27.21 1.93
N GLU A 403 -41.55 26.07 2.20
CA GLU A 403 -40.99 25.74 3.52
C GLU A 403 -39.58 26.33 3.71
N GLN A 404 -38.84 26.54 2.62
CA GLN A 404 -37.55 27.23 2.65
C GLN A 404 -37.68 28.73 2.96
N ALA A 405 -38.78 29.38 2.54
CA ALA A 405 -39.02 30.81 2.79
C ALA A 405 -39.33 31.14 4.26
N ALA A 406 -39.93 30.21 5.01
CA ALA A 406 -40.25 30.40 6.42
C ALA A 406 -39.01 30.29 7.34
N GLY A 407 -38.01 29.48 6.94
CA GLY A 407 -36.75 29.32 7.68
C GLY A 407 -35.81 30.52 7.58
N PHE A 408 -35.79 31.22 6.44
CA PHE A 408 -34.92 32.39 6.23
C PHE A 408 -35.33 33.62 7.06
N GLY A 409 -36.62 33.78 7.36
CA GLY A 409 -37.13 34.89 8.18
C GLY A 409 -36.68 34.84 9.64
N ALA A 410 -36.53 33.64 10.21
CA ALA A 410 -36.10 33.47 11.60
C ALA A 410 -34.59 33.67 11.79
N VAL A 411 -33.79 33.31 10.77
CA VAL A 411 -32.33 33.51 10.79
C VAL A 411 -31.96 34.98 10.57
N ALA A 412 -32.69 35.71 9.71
CA ALA A 412 -32.45 37.14 9.49
C ALA A 412 -32.71 38.02 10.73
N ALA A 413 -33.71 37.66 11.55
CA ALA A 413 -34.00 38.37 12.81
C ALA A 413 -32.94 38.11 13.90
N GLY A 414 -32.35 36.91 13.94
CA GLY A 414 -31.28 36.57 14.88
C GLY A 414 -29.93 37.21 14.54
N VAL A 415 -29.60 37.30 13.24
CA VAL A 415 -28.33 37.91 12.77
C VAL A 415 -28.30 39.42 12.99
N GLY A 416 -29.44 40.11 12.87
CA GLY A 416 -29.54 41.56 13.12
C GLY A 416 -29.26 41.95 14.58
N ALA A 417 -29.66 41.13 15.56
CA ALA A 417 -29.41 41.40 16.97
C ALA A 417 -27.94 41.20 17.38
N VAL A 418 -27.25 40.26 16.74
CA VAL A 418 -25.82 39.96 16.98
C VAL A 418 -24.92 41.03 16.33
N ALA A 419 -25.29 41.54 15.15
CA ALA A 419 -24.54 42.58 14.45
C ALA A 419 -24.55 43.94 15.18
N VAL A 420 -25.69 44.33 15.78
CA VAL A 420 -25.80 45.57 16.57
C VAL A 420 -24.99 45.49 17.88
N GLY A 421 -24.93 44.31 18.51
CA GLY A 421 -24.10 44.06 19.69
C GLY A 421 -22.60 44.10 19.40
N ALA A 422 -22.17 43.55 18.27
CA ALA A 422 -20.77 43.52 17.85
C ALA A 422 -20.22 44.91 17.50
N VAL A 423 -21.02 45.76 16.83
CA VAL A 423 -20.62 47.14 16.47
C VAL A 423 -20.47 48.04 17.70
N SER A 424 -21.32 47.86 18.72
CA SER A 424 -21.21 48.60 19.99
C SER A 424 -19.96 48.18 20.80
N ALA A 425 -19.62 46.88 20.77
CA ALA A 425 -18.41 46.36 21.43
C ALA A 425 -17.11 46.82 20.75
N LEU A 426 -17.08 46.88 19.42
CA LEU A 426 -15.94 47.38 18.64
C LEU A 426 -15.72 48.89 18.83
N SER A 427 -16.80 49.67 18.90
CA SER A 427 -16.74 51.11 19.21
C SER A 427 -16.13 51.38 20.60
N ASN A 428 -16.55 50.62 21.62
CA ASN A 428 -16.05 50.79 22.99
C ASN A 428 -14.59 50.30 23.14
N GLY A 429 -14.20 49.26 22.39
CA GLY A 429 -12.83 48.76 22.35
C GLY A 429 -11.86 49.73 21.70
N ALA A 430 -12.24 50.36 20.58
CA ALA A 430 -11.42 51.36 19.89
C ALA A 430 -11.18 52.62 20.74
N GLN A 431 -12.17 53.01 21.55
CA GLN A 431 -12.05 54.16 22.46
C GLN A 431 -11.09 53.88 23.62
N ALA A 432 -11.16 52.67 24.21
CA ALA A 432 -10.25 52.24 25.28
C ALA A 432 -8.79 52.08 24.81
N ILE A 433 -8.57 51.65 23.57
CA ILE A 433 -7.23 51.56 22.98
C ILE A 433 -6.63 52.95 22.74
N THR A 434 -7.44 53.92 22.33
CA THR A 434 -7.00 55.30 22.07
C THR A 434 -6.60 56.03 23.37
N GLU A 435 -7.34 55.83 24.46
CA GLU A 435 -7.00 56.39 25.79
C GLU A 435 -5.75 55.75 26.40
N LYS A 436 -5.55 54.45 26.19
CA LYS A 436 -4.37 53.74 26.72
C LYS A 436 -3.09 54.09 25.94
N SER A 437 -3.20 54.26 24.62
CA SER A 437 -2.10 54.62 23.72
C SER A 437 -1.59 56.05 23.94
N SER A 438 -2.49 56.98 24.21
CA SER A 438 -2.16 58.39 24.50
C SER A 438 -1.49 58.59 25.86
N SER A 439 -1.72 57.69 26.82
CA SER A 439 -1.06 57.72 28.15
C SER A 439 0.36 57.13 28.17
N MET A 440 0.69 56.22 27.25
CA MET A 440 1.96 55.47 27.29
C MET A 440 3.12 56.14 26.58
N LEU A 441 2.89 56.99 25.56
CA LEU A 441 3.96 57.34 24.62
C LEU A 441 4.39 58.80 24.57
N GLY A 442 3.74 59.73 25.29
CA GLY A 442 4.26 61.11 25.42
C GLY A 442 4.67 61.80 24.12
N MET A 443 4.01 61.49 23.01
CA MET A 443 4.30 62.02 21.67
C MET A 443 3.29 63.10 21.28
N THR A 444 3.79 64.19 20.68
CA THR A 444 3.01 65.35 20.25
C THR A 444 2.05 65.03 19.09
N ALA A 445 0.88 65.68 19.14
CA ALA A 445 -0.39 65.30 18.52
C ALA A 445 -0.53 65.47 16.98
N GLU A 446 0.53 65.36 16.17
CA GLU A 446 0.45 65.72 14.74
C GLU A 446 0.62 64.56 13.75
N VAL A 447 0.81 63.32 14.23
CA VAL A 447 0.90 62.12 13.36
C VAL A 447 -0.32 61.19 13.50
N ALA A 448 -1.18 61.40 14.49
CA ALA A 448 -2.39 60.58 14.69
C ALA A 448 -3.64 61.10 13.96
N SER A 449 -3.66 62.36 13.49
CA SER A 449 -4.88 62.99 12.95
C SER A 449 -5.08 62.84 11.43
N SER A 450 -4.09 62.41 10.66
CA SER A 450 -4.16 62.39 9.18
C SER A 450 -4.58 61.05 8.59
N GLY A 451 -4.39 59.94 9.31
CA GLY A 451 -4.73 58.59 8.83
C GLY A 451 -6.16 58.15 9.16
N VAL A 452 -6.71 58.59 10.30
CA VAL A 452 -8.01 58.11 10.79
C VAL A 452 -9.19 58.93 10.23
N GLY A 453 -8.98 60.21 9.92
CA GLY A 453 -10.01 61.06 9.29
C GLY A 453 -10.46 60.56 7.91
N VAL A 454 -9.53 60.04 7.11
CA VAL A 454 -9.80 59.53 5.75
C VAL A 454 -10.68 58.26 5.77
N VAL A 455 -10.56 57.44 6.81
CA VAL A 455 -11.33 56.20 6.97
C VAL A 455 -12.73 56.49 7.52
N ALA A 456 -12.85 57.43 8.46
CA ALA A 456 -14.15 57.84 9.02
C ALA A 456 -15.03 58.59 7.99
N ASP A 457 -14.44 59.45 7.16
CA ASP A 457 -15.15 60.18 6.10
C ASP A 457 -15.59 59.25 4.94
N GLY A 458 -14.78 58.22 4.63
CA GLY A 458 -15.13 57.19 3.65
C GLY A 458 -16.32 56.32 4.08
N VAL A 459 -16.34 55.89 5.35
CA VAL A 459 -17.45 55.08 5.90
C VAL A 459 -18.74 55.90 6.01
N LYS A 460 -18.65 57.19 6.35
CA LYS A 460 -19.81 58.09 6.39
C LYS A 460 -20.40 58.35 5.00
N SER A 461 -19.57 58.56 3.98
CA SER A 461 -20.02 58.74 2.58
C SER A 461 -20.72 57.50 2.01
N ILE A 462 -20.29 56.29 2.39
CA ILE A 462 -20.90 55.04 1.96
C ILE A 462 -22.26 54.83 2.66
N THR A 463 -22.35 55.19 3.95
CA THR A 463 -23.58 55.05 4.74
C THR A 463 -24.67 56.04 4.29
N GLU A 464 -24.30 57.29 4.00
CA GLU A 464 -25.22 58.31 3.48
C GLU A 464 -25.70 58.01 2.05
N GLY A 465 -24.82 57.48 1.18
CA GLY A 465 -25.17 57.05 -0.18
C GLY A 465 -26.09 55.81 -0.23
N THR A 466 -25.97 54.91 0.74
CA THR A 466 -26.83 53.71 0.84
C THR A 466 -28.23 54.06 1.35
N THR A 467 -28.34 55.09 2.20
CA THR A 467 -29.62 55.55 2.76
C THR A 467 -30.45 56.36 1.75
N SER A 468 -29.81 57.09 0.82
CA SER A 468 -30.52 57.81 -0.24
C SER A 468 -31.05 56.90 -1.35
N MET A 469 -30.43 55.72 -1.56
CA MET A 469 -30.82 54.77 -2.61
C MET A 469 -32.05 53.91 -2.21
N LEU A 470 -32.38 53.84 -0.92
CA LEU A 470 -33.51 53.07 -0.36
C LEU A 470 -34.82 53.88 -0.19
N GLY A 471 -34.81 55.20 -0.49
CA GLY A 471 -35.95 56.10 -0.27
C GLY A 471 -36.85 56.38 -1.48
N LEU A 472 -36.61 55.77 -2.65
CA LEU A 472 -37.42 55.99 -3.86
C LEU A 472 -38.18 54.69 -4.21
N THR A 473 -39.40 54.57 -3.70
CA THR A 473 -40.34 53.52 -4.12
C THR A 473 -41.19 53.99 -5.31
N ALA A 474 -41.43 53.06 -6.23
CA ALA A 474 -42.57 52.98 -7.15
C ALA A 474 -42.65 54.00 -8.29
N ASP A 475 -42.07 53.66 -9.45
CA ASP A 475 -42.85 53.39 -10.67
C ASP A 475 -41.96 52.89 -11.82
N MET A 476 -42.59 52.13 -12.71
CA MET A 476 -42.11 51.60 -14.00
C MET A 476 -41.53 50.18 -14.03
N ALA A 477 -42.17 49.40 -14.89
CA ALA A 477 -41.99 47.97 -15.09
C ALA A 477 -41.19 47.66 -16.36
N VAL A 478 -40.70 46.43 -16.37
CA VAL A 478 -40.26 45.59 -17.51
C VAL A 478 -38.82 45.78 -18.02
N GLY A 479 -38.02 44.74 -17.77
CA GLY A 479 -36.81 44.39 -18.51
C GLY A 479 -35.51 45.00 -17.96
N SER A 480 -34.52 44.15 -17.66
CA SER A 480 -33.08 44.47 -17.48
C SER A 480 -32.52 44.98 -16.13
N VAL A 481 -32.98 44.48 -14.97
CA VAL A 481 -32.34 44.79 -13.65
C VAL A 481 -31.45 43.65 -13.08
N THR A 482 -31.43 42.45 -13.67
CA THR A 482 -30.67 41.32 -13.09
C THR A 482 -29.16 41.32 -13.39
N ALA A 483 -28.66 42.17 -14.29
CA ALA A 483 -27.24 42.23 -14.65
C ALA A 483 -26.41 43.25 -13.85
N VAL A 484 -27.05 44.30 -13.29
CA VAL A 484 -26.32 45.36 -12.56
C VAL A 484 -26.24 45.07 -11.05
N ALA A 485 -27.20 44.34 -10.47
CA ALA A 485 -27.15 43.94 -9.05
C ALA A 485 -26.11 42.83 -8.76
N GLY A 486 -25.85 41.94 -9.72
CA GLY A 486 -24.86 40.87 -9.58
C GLY A 486 -23.41 41.35 -9.66
N GLY A 487 -23.13 42.36 -10.50
CA GLY A 487 -21.78 42.92 -10.65
C GLY A 487 -21.31 43.73 -9.44
N VAL A 488 -22.21 44.50 -8.81
CA VAL A 488 -21.85 45.35 -7.65
C VAL A 488 -21.66 44.51 -6.36
N ALA A 489 -22.40 43.42 -6.20
CA ALA A 489 -22.23 42.49 -5.06
C ALA A 489 -20.93 41.67 -5.16
N ALA A 490 -20.50 41.29 -6.37
CA ALA A 490 -19.25 40.55 -6.59
C ALA A 490 -17.99 41.40 -6.36
N VAL A 491 -18.01 42.68 -6.73
CA VAL A 491 -16.89 43.61 -6.50
C VAL A 491 -16.80 44.05 -5.04
N ALA A 492 -17.93 44.29 -4.37
CA ALA A 492 -17.95 44.66 -2.94
C ALA A 492 -17.58 43.47 -2.02
N GLY A 493 -18.00 42.25 -2.35
CA GLY A 493 -17.64 41.03 -1.61
C GLY A 493 -16.16 40.64 -1.74
N GLY A 494 -15.60 40.77 -2.96
CA GLY A 494 -14.19 40.45 -3.23
C GLY A 494 -13.18 41.38 -2.57
N VAL A 495 -13.43 42.70 -2.57
CA VAL A 495 -12.52 43.69 -1.97
C VAL A 495 -12.58 43.67 -0.45
N THR A 496 -13.75 43.39 0.14
CA THR A 496 -13.94 43.36 1.61
C THR A 496 -13.38 42.06 2.22
N HIS A 497 -13.50 40.92 1.53
CA HIS A 497 -12.93 39.65 1.99
C HIS A 497 -11.39 39.64 1.88
N ALA A 498 -10.81 40.22 0.83
CA ALA A 498 -9.35 40.33 0.68
C ALA A 498 -8.70 41.26 1.73
N ALA A 499 -9.38 42.37 2.10
CA ALA A 499 -8.89 43.31 3.10
C ALA A 499 -9.00 42.78 4.55
N LEU A 500 -10.10 42.10 4.90
CA LEU A 500 -10.28 41.49 6.24
C LEU A 500 -9.34 40.29 6.46
N THR A 501 -9.20 39.42 5.46
CA THR A 501 -8.32 38.24 5.56
C THR A 501 -6.83 38.63 5.56
N GLY A 502 -6.47 39.76 4.94
CA GLY A 502 -5.12 40.32 4.97
C GLY A 502 -4.76 40.97 6.31
N VAL A 503 -5.72 41.65 6.96
CA VAL A 503 -5.51 42.29 8.26
C VAL A 503 -5.53 41.27 9.41
N GLU A 504 -6.39 40.24 9.36
CA GLU A 504 -6.39 39.13 10.33
C GLU A 504 -5.09 38.31 10.25
N LYS A 505 -4.60 37.97 9.05
CA LYS A 505 -3.33 37.22 8.91
C LYS A 505 -2.09 38.01 9.31
N VAL A 506 -2.10 39.33 9.14
CA VAL A 506 -1.03 40.22 9.61
C VAL A 506 -1.11 40.42 11.13
N SER A 507 -2.32 40.49 11.70
CA SER A 507 -2.54 40.54 13.15
C SER A 507 -2.11 39.25 13.85
N ASP A 508 -2.56 38.09 13.35
CA ASP A 508 -2.20 36.77 13.88
C ASP A 508 -0.69 36.50 13.72
N GLY A 509 -0.10 36.97 12.61
CA GLY A 509 1.35 36.92 12.39
C GLY A 509 2.15 37.80 13.35
N LEU A 510 1.70 39.03 13.63
CA LEU A 510 2.34 39.94 14.59
C LEU A 510 2.15 39.48 16.05
N GLU A 511 1.01 38.88 16.39
CA GLU A 511 0.73 38.36 17.72
C GLU A 511 1.53 37.07 18.00
N THR A 512 1.73 36.22 16.98
CA THR A 512 2.57 35.02 17.06
C THR A 512 4.07 35.37 17.12
N VAL A 513 4.51 36.40 16.38
CA VAL A 513 5.89 36.92 16.44
C VAL A 513 6.18 37.64 17.77
N ALA A 514 5.20 38.36 18.33
CA ALA A 514 5.34 39.02 19.63
C ALA A 514 5.36 38.03 20.81
N HIS A 515 4.52 36.99 20.80
CA HIS A 515 4.55 35.94 21.83
C HIS A 515 5.80 35.05 21.69
N GLY A 516 6.20 34.69 20.46
CA GLY A 516 7.42 33.91 20.20
C GLY A 516 8.71 34.64 20.59
N ALA A 517 8.79 35.96 20.37
CA ALA A 517 9.94 36.77 20.80
C ALA A 517 10.00 37.01 22.31
N PHE A 518 8.84 37.06 22.99
CA PHE A 518 8.77 37.24 24.45
C PHE A 518 9.10 35.93 25.20
N ASP A 519 8.59 34.79 24.73
CA ASP A 519 8.84 33.47 25.33
C ASP A 519 10.28 32.96 25.05
N ALA A 520 10.90 33.35 23.93
CA ALA A 520 12.31 33.06 23.64
C ALA A 520 13.28 33.88 24.51
N VAL A 521 12.92 35.12 24.87
CA VAL A 521 13.73 35.97 25.76
C VAL A 521 13.57 35.54 27.23
N VAL A 522 12.40 35.03 27.62
CA VAL A 522 12.15 34.49 28.97
C VAL A 522 12.74 33.09 29.15
N SER A 523 12.71 32.21 28.14
CA SER A 523 13.33 30.87 28.23
C SER A 523 14.86 30.87 28.02
N GLY A 524 15.39 31.86 27.29
CA GLY A 524 16.84 32.06 27.13
C GLY A 524 17.57 32.57 28.39
N ALA A 525 16.84 32.98 29.43
CA ALA A 525 17.43 33.44 30.69
C ALA A 525 17.62 32.33 31.74
N GLU A 526 17.16 31.10 31.52
CA GLU A 526 17.19 30.02 32.52
C GLU A 526 18.01 28.75 32.18
N SER A 527 18.66 28.61 31.01
CA SER A 527 19.63 27.52 30.84
C SER A 527 20.80 27.84 29.89
N VAL A 528 21.91 28.27 30.49
CA VAL A 528 23.24 28.20 29.86
C VAL A 528 23.92 26.92 30.37
N ALA A 529 23.90 25.85 29.57
CA ALA A 529 24.96 24.82 29.48
C ALA A 529 24.56 23.64 28.56
N GLY A 530 25.15 23.59 27.35
CA GLY A 530 25.23 22.42 26.46
C GLY A 530 24.01 22.23 25.54
N GLY A 531 24.10 22.21 24.21
CA GLY A 531 25.24 22.24 23.31
C GLY A 531 24.80 22.71 21.91
N LEU A 532 25.77 23.15 21.12
CA LEU A 532 25.66 23.89 19.86
C LEU A 532 25.07 23.09 18.67
N GLY A 533 24.46 21.92 18.91
CA GLY A 533 23.88 21.04 17.88
C GLY A 533 22.43 21.40 17.55
N ASP A 534 21.60 21.57 18.58
CA ASP A 534 20.17 21.89 18.44
C ASP A 534 19.94 23.27 17.80
N PHE A 535 20.90 24.19 17.95
CA PHE A 535 20.86 25.52 17.32
C PHE A 535 21.02 25.47 15.80
N VAL A 536 21.80 24.53 15.26
CA VAL A 536 22.00 24.38 13.81
C VAL A 536 20.83 23.63 13.17
N GLU A 537 20.23 22.67 13.88
CA GLU A 537 19.04 21.95 13.44
C GLU A 537 17.79 22.86 13.46
N THR A 538 17.64 23.68 14.50
CA THR A 538 16.55 24.67 14.60
C THR A 538 16.66 25.76 13.52
N VAL A 539 17.87 26.23 13.18
CA VAL A 539 18.07 27.19 12.07
C VAL A 539 17.82 26.53 10.70
N GLY A 540 18.10 25.23 10.57
CA GLY A 540 17.76 24.43 9.38
C GLY A 540 16.25 24.23 9.20
N ASP A 541 15.52 23.99 10.30
CA ASP A 541 14.07 23.84 10.28
C ASP A 541 13.34 25.18 10.02
N ILE A 542 13.89 26.28 10.53
CA ILE A 542 13.39 27.64 10.23
C ILE A 542 13.64 28.00 8.76
N ALA A 543 14.82 27.70 8.20
CA ALA A 543 15.10 27.96 6.79
C ALA A 543 14.24 27.11 5.84
N SER A 544 13.94 25.87 6.25
CA SER A 544 13.06 24.94 5.51
C SER A 544 11.59 25.39 5.57
N GLY A 545 11.11 25.83 6.75
CA GLY A 545 9.76 26.39 6.91
C GLY A 545 9.55 27.72 6.18
N VAL A 546 10.58 28.57 6.09
CA VAL A 546 10.54 29.81 5.29
C VAL A 546 10.53 29.50 3.79
N ALA A 547 11.27 28.49 3.33
CA ALA A 547 11.27 28.06 1.93
C ALA A 547 9.93 27.40 1.52
N GLU A 548 9.33 26.61 2.41
CA GLU A 548 8.04 25.95 2.19
C GLU A 548 6.87 26.95 2.22
N THR A 549 6.95 27.98 3.07
CA THR A 549 5.99 29.09 3.11
C THR A 549 6.14 30.02 1.90
N ALA A 550 7.37 30.27 1.41
CA ALA A 550 7.61 31.02 0.18
C ALA A 550 7.13 30.25 -1.06
N SER A 551 7.34 28.93 -1.13
CA SER A 551 6.88 28.08 -2.22
C SER A 551 5.34 27.98 -2.28
N SER A 552 4.67 27.86 -1.13
CA SER A 552 3.20 27.85 -1.07
C SER A 552 2.58 29.21 -1.39
N THR A 553 3.27 30.31 -1.04
CA THR A 553 2.85 31.67 -1.41
C THR A 553 3.03 31.95 -2.92
N VAL A 554 4.13 31.50 -3.53
CA VAL A 554 4.37 31.62 -4.98
C VAL A 554 3.40 30.75 -5.78
N ALA A 555 3.06 29.55 -5.30
CA ALA A 555 2.03 28.70 -5.91
C ALA A 555 0.63 29.33 -5.84
N ALA A 556 0.25 29.91 -4.69
CA ALA A 556 -1.02 30.61 -4.54
C ALA A 556 -1.14 31.88 -5.40
N VAL A 557 -0.02 32.59 -5.62
CA VAL A 557 0.05 33.76 -6.52
C VAL A 557 0.01 33.34 -8.00
N ALA A 558 0.63 32.20 -8.36
CA ALA A 558 0.57 31.64 -9.70
C ALA A 558 -0.84 31.13 -10.05
N ASP A 559 -1.51 30.42 -9.13
CA ASP A 559 -2.90 29.97 -9.31
C ASP A 559 -3.88 31.15 -9.35
N GLY A 560 -3.65 32.19 -8.55
CA GLY A 560 -4.40 33.45 -8.62
C GLY A 560 -4.23 34.18 -9.96
N ALA A 561 -3.01 34.19 -10.53
CA ALA A 561 -2.72 34.81 -11.82
C ALA A 561 -3.29 34.01 -13.01
N VAL A 562 -3.25 32.68 -12.94
CA VAL A 562 -3.86 31.78 -13.96
C VAL A 562 -5.39 31.88 -13.94
N ASN A 563 -6.02 31.93 -12.76
CA ASN A 563 -7.47 32.11 -12.65
C ASN A 563 -7.91 33.52 -13.08
N ALA A 564 -7.12 34.56 -12.82
CA ALA A 564 -7.37 35.91 -13.33
C ALA A 564 -7.20 36.01 -14.86
N ALA A 565 -6.21 35.31 -15.43
CA ALA A 565 -5.99 35.29 -16.88
C ALA A 565 -7.04 34.46 -17.65
N THR A 566 -7.53 33.37 -17.05
CA THR A 566 -8.59 32.53 -17.64
C THR A 566 -9.95 33.21 -17.55
N GLY A 567 -10.26 33.85 -16.41
CA GLY A 567 -11.46 34.67 -16.25
C GLY A 567 -11.49 35.94 -17.12
N ALA A 568 -10.31 36.52 -17.42
CA ALA A 568 -10.21 37.64 -18.38
C ALA A 568 -10.38 37.19 -19.84
N TYR A 569 -10.04 35.93 -20.17
CA TYR A 569 -10.21 35.37 -21.52
C TYR A 569 -11.68 35.03 -21.81
N ASP A 570 -12.41 34.46 -20.85
CA ASP A 570 -13.84 34.15 -20.98
C ASP A 570 -14.71 35.42 -21.09
N VAL A 571 -14.36 36.50 -20.36
CA VAL A 571 -15.05 37.79 -20.46
C VAL A 571 -14.84 38.48 -21.83
N VAL A 572 -13.69 38.26 -22.48
CA VAL A 572 -13.39 38.82 -23.82
C VAL A 572 -14.08 38.01 -24.93
N VAL A 573 -14.25 36.69 -24.77
CA VAL A 573 -14.95 35.82 -25.71
C VAL A 573 -16.47 36.01 -25.62
N ASP A 574 -17.05 36.06 -24.42
CA ASP A 574 -18.48 36.35 -24.22
C ASP A 574 -18.84 37.79 -24.62
N GLY A 575 -17.92 38.75 -24.43
CA GLY A 575 -18.09 40.13 -24.90
C GLY A 575 -18.08 40.27 -26.43
N ALA A 576 -17.33 39.42 -27.14
CA ALA A 576 -17.27 39.44 -28.61
C ALA A 576 -18.53 38.86 -29.27
N GLU A 577 -19.21 37.88 -28.65
CA GLU A 577 -20.50 37.36 -29.13
C GLU A 577 -21.65 38.37 -28.94
N VAL A 578 -21.63 39.16 -27.86
CA VAL A 578 -22.65 40.20 -27.59
C VAL A 578 -22.50 41.42 -28.52
N VAL A 579 -21.28 41.77 -28.93
CA VAL A 579 -21.00 42.87 -29.90
C VAL A 579 -21.34 42.46 -31.34
N LEU A 580 -21.18 41.18 -31.71
CA LEU A 580 -21.56 40.68 -33.04
C LEU A 580 -23.08 40.51 -33.21
N GLY A 581 -23.82 40.29 -32.12
CA GLY A 581 -25.29 40.27 -32.13
C GLY A 581 -25.96 41.64 -32.25
N SER A 582 -25.27 42.72 -31.88
CA SER A 582 -25.83 44.09 -31.82
C SER A 582 -25.47 44.98 -33.03
N VAL A 583 -24.62 44.50 -33.94
CA VAL A 583 -24.31 45.14 -35.25
C VAL A 583 -25.20 44.59 -36.39
N GLY A 584 -25.85 43.44 -36.19
CA GLY A 584 -26.76 42.82 -37.17
C GLY A 584 -28.06 43.60 -37.38
N ASP A 585 -28.63 44.19 -36.32
CA ASP A 585 -29.92 44.88 -36.38
C ASP A 585 -29.80 46.36 -36.81
N ALA A 586 -28.58 46.90 -36.91
CA ALA A 586 -28.32 48.29 -37.31
C ALA A 586 -27.95 48.45 -38.80
N VAL A 587 -27.75 47.35 -39.54
CA VAL A 587 -27.26 47.36 -40.95
C VAL A 587 -28.39 47.19 -41.99
N GLU A 588 -29.63 46.92 -41.56
CA GLU A 588 -30.78 46.78 -42.47
C GLU A 588 -31.53 48.10 -42.79
N SER A 589 -31.00 49.27 -42.35
CA SER A 589 -31.65 50.58 -42.60
C SER A 589 -30.79 51.67 -43.27
N VAL A 590 -29.57 51.35 -43.76
CA VAL A 590 -28.68 52.34 -44.44
C VAL A 590 -28.25 51.90 -45.85
N GLY A 591 -28.98 50.95 -46.46
CA GLY A 591 -28.68 50.45 -47.80
C GLY A 591 -28.86 51.42 -48.98
N GLU A 592 -29.39 52.64 -48.83
CA GLU A 592 -29.98 53.34 -49.99
C GLU A 592 -29.65 54.84 -50.18
N VAL A 593 -28.58 55.41 -49.61
CA VAL A 593 -28.36 56.87 -49.76
C VAL A 593 -27.16 57.34 -50.59
N VAL A 594 -26.01 56.66 -50.72
CA VAL A 594 -24.95 57.25 -51.60
C VAL A 594 -24.03 56.23 -52.27
N GLY A 595 -24.59 55.46 -53.20
CA GLY A 595 -23.87 54.91 -54.35
C GLY A 595 -23.65 55.95 -55.46
N GLY A 596 -23.14 57.13 -55.11
CA GLY A 596 -23.29 58.30 -55.99
C GLY A 596 -22.21 59.37 -55.91
N ILE A 597 -20.98 59.07 -55.48
CA ILE A 597 -19.79 59.84 -55.91
C ILE A 597 -18.65 58.83 -56.17
N ALA A 598 -18.94 57.87 -57.03
CA ALA A 598 -17.91 57.31 -57.89
C ALA A 598 -17.57 58.37 -58.95
N GLU A 599 -16.31 58.38 -59.39
CA GLU A 599 -15.78 59.24 -60.46
C GLU A 599 -15.26 60.63 -60.03
N THR A 600 -14.27 60.63 -59.15
CA THR A 600 -13.11 61.50 -59.32
C THR A 600 -11.84 60.71 -58.99
N ALA A 601 -11.11 60.30 -60.03
CA ALA A 601 -9.69 59.94 -60.05
C ALA A 601 -9.21 58.90 -59.00
N ALA A 602 -8.89 57.65 -59.36
CA ALA A 602 -7.93 57.30 -60.41
C ALA A 602 -6.77 58.31 -60.50
N VAL A 603 -6.07 58.53 -59.39
CA VAL A 603 -4.60 58.45 -59.40
C VAL A 603 -4.27 57.22 -58.57
N THR A 604 -4.15 56.06 -59.22
CA THR A 604 -2.83 55.53 -59.60
C THR A 604 -2.04 55.22 -58.32
N VAL A 605 -2.23 54.04 -57.72
CA VAL A 605 -1.80 52.70 -58.18
C VAL A 605 -0.80 52.23 -57.13
N GLY A 606 -1.09 51.08 -56.53
CA GLY A 606 -0.14 50.48 -55.60
C GLY A 606 -0.61 49.22 -54.90
N ALA A 607 -1.43 48.40 -55.59
CA ALA A 607 -1.68 47.01 -55.25
C ALA A 607 -2.47 46.74 -53.95
N VAL A 608 -3.79 46.99 -53.99
CA VAL A 608 -4.71 46.02 -53.37
C VAL A 608 -4.83 44.86 -54.34
N GLY A 609 -4.58 43.66 -53.83
CA GLY A 609 -5.45 42.52 -54.10
C GLY A 609 -5.44 41.93 -55.50
N ALA A 610 -4.88 40.74 -55.58
CA ALA A 610 -5.71 39.60 -55.97
C ALA A 610 -5.31 38.48 -54.99
N GLY A 611 -6.17 38.08 -54.06
CA GLY A 611 -7.50 37.59 -54.36
C GLY A 611 -7.38 36.08 -54.44
N ALA A 612 -7.58 35.42 -53.30
CA ALA A 612 -7.83 34.01 -53.28
C ALA A 612 -9.03 33.73 -54.20
N ALA A 613 -8.84 32.74 -55.08
CA ALA A 613 -9.85 32.11 -55.93
C ALA A 613 -10.47 32.97 -57.03
N ALA A 614 -9.93 32.82 -58.25
CA ALA A 614 -10.77 32.36 -59.35
C ALA A 614 -10.20 30.99 -59.74
N MET A 615 -10.80 29.91 -59.26
CA MET A 615 -11.98 29.28 -59.86
C MET A 615 -11.70 28.70 -61.25
N VAL A 616 -12.26 27.49 -61.41
CA VAL A 616 -12.54 26.80 -62.66
C VAL A 616 -11.30 26.10 -63.23
N GLY A 617 -11.21 24.78 -63.36
CA GLY A 617 -12.24 23.76 -63.41
C GLY A 617 -11.84 22.76 -64.51
N LEU A 618 -12.14 21.48 -64.28
CA LEU A 618 -12.35 20.42 -65.28
C LEU A 618 -11.21 20.00 -66.22
N SER A 619 -10.70 18.77 -66.00
CA SER A 619 -10.47 17.68 -66.98
C SER A 619 -9.47 16.70 -66.34
N GLY A 620 -9.76 15.44 -66.04
CA GLY A 620 -10.27 14.42 -66.96
C GLY A 620 -9.07 13.77 -67.68
N ASP A 621 -8.63 12.59 -67.22
CA ASP A 621 -8.75 11.32 -67.99
C ASP A 621 -7.64 10.28 -67.70
N ALA A 622 -8.11 9.02 -67.70
CA ALA A 622 -7.51 7.79 -68.21
C ALA A 622 -6.02 7.41 -67.97
N SER A 623 -5.90 6.30 -67.22
CA SER A 623 -5.45 5.00 -67.74
C SER A 623 -3.94 4.64 -67.78
N LYS A 624 -3.73 3.41 -67.28
CA LYS A 624 -2.99 2.29 -67.87
C LYS A 624 -1.46 2.36 -68.06
N ASP A 625 -0.88 1.37 -67.39
CA ASP A 625 0.02 0.37 -67.97
C ASP A 625 1.51 0.71 -68.18
N THR A 626 2.27 0.13 -67.26
CA THR A 626 3.40 -0.80 -67.51
C THR A 626 4.74 -0.27 -68.00
N LYS A 627 5.76 -0.71 -67.22
CA LYS A 627 7.09 -1.19 -67.63
C LYS A 627 7.98 -0.10 -68.27
N ALA A 628 9.21 0.12 -67.84
CA ALA A 628 10.22 -0.82 -67.42
C ALA A 628 11.41 -0.08 -66.80
N SER A 629 12.21 -0.87 -66.09
CA SER A 629 13.66 -0.74 -65.90
C SER A 629 14.21 0.45 -65.10
N GLY A 630 14.61 0.12 -63.87
CA GLY A 630 16.04 0.19 -63.55
C GLY A 630 16.52 1.43 -62.82
N GLY A 631 16.43 1.37 -61.48
CA GLY A 631 17.50 1.86 -60.61
C GLY A 631 17.60 3.37 -60.39
N PHE A 632 16.73 3.94 -59.55
CA PHE A 632 17.05 5.20 -58.88
C PHE A 632 16.42 5.45 -57.50
N PHE A 633 15.49 4.61 -57.04
CA PHE A 633 14.89 4.73 -55.69
C PHE A 633 15.23 3.53 -54.80
N LYS A 634 16.48 3.48 -54.33
CA LYS A 634 16.91 2.74 -53.13
C LYS A 634 18.17 3.39 -52.57
N ARG A 635 18.06 4.51 -51.84
CA ARG A 635 19.16 4.90 -50.93
C ARG A 635 18.90 5.92 -49.81
N PHE A 636 17.68 6.24 -49.35
CA PHE A 636 17.53 7.08 -48.13
C PHE A 636 16.24 6.80 -47.36
N TRP A 637 16.12 5.61 -46.77
CA TRP A 637 14.99 5.34 -45.89
C TRP A 637 15.28 4.26 -44.84
N TRP A 638 16.29 4.47 -44.00
CA TRP A 638 16.52 3.70 -42.76
C TRP A 638 17.84 4.11 -42.09
N LEU A 639 17.88 5.28 -41.46
CA LEU A 639 18.73 5.52 -40.30
C LEU A 639 17.75 5.73 -39.15
N PRO A 640 17.27 4.66 -38.49
CA PRO A 640 18.14 3.99 -37.52
C PRO A 640 17.87 2.48 -37.37
N LEU A 641 18.81 1.64 -37.79
CA LEU A 641 19.04 0.27 -37.27
C LEU A 641 20.35 -0.26 -37.90
N LEU A 642 21.35 -0.50 -37.03
CA LEU A 642 22.43 -1.50 -37.17
C LEU A 642 23.50 -1.22 -38.23
N LEU A 643 24.79 -1.54 -38.06
CA LEU A 643 25.62 -2.11 -37.01
C LEU A 643 27.04 -2.05 -37.58
N ILE A 644 27.99 -1.59 -36.78
CA ILE A 644 29.25 -2.29 -36.48
C ILE A 644 29.57 -3.49 -37.43
N ALA A 645 30.60 -3.35 -38.27
CA ALA A 645 31.84 -4.14 -38.21
C ALA A 645 32.64 -4.09 -39.53
N GLY A 646 33.92 -3.72 -39.42
CA GLY A 646 35.02 -4.37 -40.13
C GLY A 646 35.49 -3.73 -41.44
N LEU A 647 36.67 -3.10 -41.47
CA LEU A 647 37.96 -3.72 -41.89
C LEU A 647 38.12 -3.75 -43.44
N PHE A 648 39.18 -3.31 -44.15
CA PHE A 648 40.65 -3.33 -43.97
C PHE A 648 41.29 -2.39 -45.04
N GLY A 649 42.35 -1.61 -44.76
CA GLY A 649 43.74 -1.83 -45.24
C GLY A 649 44.11 -1.02 -46.52
N LEU A 650 45.29 -0.42 -46.79
CA LEU A 650 46.67 -0.60 -46.30
C LEU A 650 47.62 0.51 -46.84
N LYS A 651 48.54 0.98 -45.97
CA LYS A 651 50.03 1.11 -46.09
C LYS A 651 50.78 2.23 -46.88
N GLN A 652 51.72 2.86 -46.13
CA GLN A 652 53.18 3.14 -46.33
C GLN A 652 53.56 4.62 -46.07
N CYS A 653 54.69 5.05 -45.47
CA CYS A 653 55.90 4.48 -44.83
C CYS A 653 56.67 5.63 -44.09
N GLY A 654 57.40 5.32 -43.00
CA GLY A 654 58.70 5.99 -42.69
C GLY A 654 58.89 6.83 -41.40
N GLY A 655 59.45 6.23 -40.33
CA GLY A 655 60.72 6.65 -39.69
C GLY A 655 60.82 7.77 -38.63
N SER A 656 61.28 7.36 -37.41
CA SER A 656 62.35 7.97 -36.58
C SER A 656 62.05 8.86 -35.35
N LYS A 657 62.30 8.25 -34.16
CA LYS A 657 63.02 8.71 -32.94
C LYS A 657 62.52 9.90 -32.05
N GLY A 658 62.03 9.54 -30.85
CA GLY A 658 62.67 9.77 -29.53
C GLY A 658 62.66 11.16 -28.87
N GLU A 659 62.03 11.30 -27.68
CA GLU A 659 62.68 11.64 -26.39
C GLU A 659 61.67 11.74 -25.21
N HIS A 660 62.22 11.63 -23.99
CA HIS A 660 61.64 11.31 -22.68
C HIS A 660 60.71 12.35 -22.02
N ALA A 661 59.74 11.86 -21.22
CA ALA A 661 59.33 12.46 -19.94
C ALA A 661 58.75 11.39 -18.99
N ALA A 662 59.13 11.42 -17.70
CA ALA A 662 58.82 10.44 -16.65
C ALA A 662 57.58 10.80 -15.80
N PRO A 663 56.86 9.81 -15.21
CA PRO A 663 55.74 10.03 -14.29
C PRO A 663 56.15 10.11 -12.79
N PRO A 664 55.29 10.70 -11.91
CA PRO A 664 55.61 11.04 -10.51
C PRO A 664 55.48 9.85 -9.50
N PRO A 665 55.98 10.00 -8.24
CA PRO A 665 56.32 8.88 -7.35
C PRO A 665 55.13 8.30 -6.54
N PRO A 666 55.30 7.09 -5.95
CA PRO A 666 54.23 6.37 -5.25
C PRO A 666 54.03 6.86 -3.79
N PRO A 667 52.82 6.68 -3.22
CA PRO A 667 52.56 7.00 -1.81
C PRO A 667 53.12 5.95 -0.84
N ALA A 668 53.48 6.44 0.35
CA ALA A 668 54.25 5.78 1.40
C ALA A 668 53.51 4.66 2.16
N ALA A 669 54.31 3.76 2.73
CA ALA A 669 53.92 2.60 3.53
C ALA A 669 53.21 2.97 4.84
N VAL A 670 52.13 2.23 5.16
CA VAL A 670 51.41 2.28 6.45
C VAL A 670 51.96 1.17 7.36
N ALA A 671 52.20 1.54 8.62
CA ALA A 671 52.81 0.72 9.68
C ALA A 671 51.92 -0.47 10.14
N PRO A 672 52.51 -1.53 10.75
CA PRO A 672 51.76 -2.69 11.20
C PRO A 672 50.90 -2.43 12.45
N ALA A 673 49.74 -3.06 12.50
CA ALA A 673 48.77 -3.01 13.59
C ALA A 673 49.30 -3.64 14.90
N PRO A 674 48.84 -3.18 16.09
CA PRO A 674 49.29 -3.71 17.38
C PRO A 674 48.73 -5.11 17.64
N THR A 675 49.57 -5.96 18.23
CA THR A 675 49.25 -7.31 18.70
C THR A 675 48.17 -7.30 19.79
N ALA A 676 47.10 -8.06 19.58
CA ALA A 676 46.05 -8.30 20.56
C ALA A 676 46.56 -9.12 21.76
N GLN A 677 46.21 -8.71 22.98
CA GLN A 677 46.44 -9.46 24.21
C GLN A 677 45.54 -10.72 24.28
N PRO A 678 45.97 -11.80 24.97
CA PRO A 678 45.13 -12.97 25.17
C PRO A 678 43.94 -12.67 26.10
N ALA A 679 42.76 -13.15 25.75
CA ALA A 679 41.56 -13.07 26.59
C ALA A 679 41.73 -13.87 27.91
N PRO A 680 41.19 -13.38 29.04
CA PRO A 680 41.25 -14.10 30.32
C PRO A 680 40.35 -15.33 30.30
N ALA A 681 40.76 -16.37 31.05
CA ALA A 681 40.04 -17.62 31.19
C ALA A 681 38.63 -17.42 31.82
N PRO A 682 37.61 -18.21 31.41
CA PRO A 682 36.26 -18.04 31.90
C PRO A 682 36.15 -18.40 33.39
N VAL A 683 35.62 -17.47 34.18
CA VAL A 683 35.19 -17.70 35.56
C VAL A 683 33.89 -18.50 35.54
N ALA A 684 33.84 -19.59 36.29
CA ALA A 684 32.66 -20.43 36.43
C ALA A 684 31.48 -19.65 37.05
N VAL A 685 30.37 -19.57 36.33
CA VAL A 685 29.10 -19.04 36.84
C VAL A 685 28.19 -20.21 37.19
N ALA A 686 27.72 -20.22 38.44
CA ALA A 686 26.78 -21.18 38.99
C ALA A 686 25.44 -21.21 38.22
N PRO A 687 24.69 -22.34 38.23
CA PRO A 687 23.46 -22.46 37.45
C PRO A 687 22.38 -21.46 37.90
N ALA A 688 21.82 -20.73 36.93
CA ALA A 688 20.68 -19.85 37.12
C ALA A 688 19.42 -20.66 37.48
N ALA A 689 18.64 -20.11 38.41
CA ALA A 689 17.42 -20.71 38.93
C ALA A 689 16.35 -20.94 37.84
N VAL A 690 15.57 -22.02 38.04
CA VAL A 690 14.42 -22.43 37.22
C VAL A 690 13.45 -21.25 37.01
N PRO A 691 13.01 -20.93 35.77
CA PRO A 691 12.04 -19.86 35.54
C PRO A 691 10.67 -20.25 36.12
N ALA A 692 10.08 -19.31 36.87
CA ALA A 692 8.76 -19.47 37.47
C ALA A 692 7.67 -19.61 36.39
N LYS A 693 6.70 -20.49 36.65
CA LYS A 693 5.49 -20.72 35.83
C LYS A 693 4.79 -19.38 35.52
N PRO A 694 4.28 -19.15 34.29
CA PRO A 694 3.54 -17.94 33.94
C PRO A 694 2.35 -17.73 34.89
N ALA A 695 2.23 -16.52 35.45
CA ALA A 695 1.09 -16.15 36.28
C ALA A 695 -0.08 -15.76 35.36
N GLU A 696 -1.28 -16.26 35.65
CA GLU A 696 -2.50 -15.77 35.00
C GLU A 696 -2.64 -14.26 35.27
N ALA A 697 -3.06 -13.50 34.24
CA ALA A 697 -3.29 -12.07 34.37
C ALA A 697 -4.24 -11.81 35.56
N SER A 698 -3.98 -10.77 36.36
CA SER A 698 -4.80 -10.47 37.53
C SER A 698 -6.27 -10.33 37.11
N GLU A 699 -7.13 -11.12 37.74
CA GLU A 699 -8.57 -11.21 37.46
C GLU A 699 -9.21 -9.81 37.36
N GLY A 700 -9.70 -9.44 36.17
CA GLY A 700 -10.30 -8.13 35.89
C GLY A 700 -9.36 -7.03 35.40
N ALA A 701 -8.08 -7.31 35.12
CA ALA A 701 -7.17 -6.32 34.54
C ALA A 701 -7.49 -6.00 33.07
N VAL A 702 -7.42 -4.71 32.73
CA VAL A 702 -7.69 -4.19 31.39
C VAL A 702 -6.38 -3.81 30.71
N LEU A 703 -6.09 -4.40 29.55
CA LEU A 703 -4.92 -4.06 28.75
C LEU A 703 -5.10 -2.70 28.07
N LEU A 704 -4.18 -1.76 28.30
CA LEU A 704 -4.29 -0.38 27.79
C LEU A 704 -3.70 -0.20 26.38
N LYS A 705 -3.10 -1.25 25.81
CA LYS A 705 -2.56 -1.32 24.43
C LYS A 705 -1.71 -0.10 24.04
N VAL A 706 -0.68 0.19 24.82
CA VAL A 706 0.28 1.27 24.54
C VAL A 706 1.60 0.67 24.06
N GLU A 707 1.97 0.96 22.80
CA GLU A 707 3.21 0.48 22.19
C GLU A 707 4.33 1.52 22.30
N PHE A 708 5.12 1.43 23.36
CA PHE A 708 6.26 2.33 23.55
C PHE A 708 7.41 1.98 22.60
N ALA A 709 8.08 3.02 22.08
CA ALA A 709 9.38 2.85 21.42
C ALA A 709 10.41 2.21 22.38
N THR A 710 11.41 1.51 21.80
CA THR A 710 12.48 0.85 22.54
C THR A 710 13.19 1.83 23.48
N GLY A 711 13.32 1.47 24.75
CA GLY A 711 13.96 2.33 25.77
C GLY A 711 13.19 3.59 26.16
N SER A 712 12.00 3.82 25.61
CA SER A 712 11.20 5.03 25.85
C SER A 712 10.00 4.79 26.77
N ALA A 713 9.64 5.82 27.53
CA ALA A 713 8.39 5.94 28.27
C ALA A 713 7.47 7.05 27.73
N VAL A 714 7.81 7.60 26.56
CA VAL A 714 6.98 8.60 25.87
C VAL A 714 5.78 7.90 25.24
N ILE A 715 4.58 8.38 25.56
CA ILE A 715 3.33 7.85 24.99
C ILE A 715 3.29 8.24 23.51
N PRO A 716 3.11 7.29 22.58
CA PRO A 716 2.98 7.62 21.16
C PRO A 716 1.63 8.27 20.87
N LYS A 717 1.58 9.18 19.89
CA LYS A 717 0.33 9.83 19.43
C LYS A 717 -0.76 8.84 19.06
N SER A 718 -0.40 7.67 18.53
CA SER A 718 -1.33 6.60 18.17
C SER A 718 -2.11 6.02 19.37
N ALA A 719 -1.58 6.14 20.59
CA ALA A 719 -2.23 5.64 21.81
C ALA A 719 -3.10 6.70 22.51
N GLU A 720 -2.96 7.99 22.17
CA GLU A 720 -3.64 9.09 22.87
C GLU A 720 -5.17 8.98 22.79
N ALA A 721 -5.73 8.63 21.62
CA ALA A 721 -7.18 8.49 21.45
C ALA A 721 -7.76 7.38 22.35
N ASN A 722 -7.10 6.23 22.43
CA ASN A 722 -7.52 5.10 23.26
C ASN A 722 -7.41 5.41 24.76
N LEU A 723 -6.29 6.04 25.17
CA LEU A 723 -6.09 6.44 26.56
C LEU A 723 -7.05 7.55 26.98
N THR A 724 -7.41 8.46 26.08
CA THR A 724 -8.40 9.52 26.33
C THR A 724 -9.79 8.92 26.56
N ALA A 725 -10.23 7.99 25.68
CA ALA A 725 -11.49 7.28 25.87
C ALA A 725 -11.54 6.50 27.19
N PHE A 726 -10.42 5.88 27.58
CA PHE A 726 -10.32 5.17 28.85
C PHE A 726 -10.33 6.13 30.07
N ALA A 727 -9.69 7.29 29.98
CA ALA A 727 -9.74 8.32 31.02
C ALA A 727 -11.18 8.83 31.24
N GLU A 728 -11.93 9.04 30.15
CA GLU A 728 -13.35 9.40 30.24
C GLU A 728 -14.19 8.30 30.91
N GLN A 729 -13.89 7.03 30.63
CA GLN A 729 -14.55 5.91 31.28
C GLN A 729 -14.26 5.91 32.78
N LEU A 730 -13.00 6.05 33.19
CA LEU A 730 -12.61 6.15 34.60
C LEU A 730 -13.26 7.34 35.31
N LYS A 731 -13.40 8.47 34.62
CA LYS A 731 -14.11 9.66 35.11
C LYS A 731 -15.60 9.38 35.34
N LYS A 732 -16.25 8.64 34.44
CA LYS A 732 -17.68 8.28 34.56
C LYS A 732 -17.94 7.25 35.65
N THR A 733 -17.03 6.28 35.82
CA THR A 733 -17.22 5.17 36.77
C THR A 733 -16.67 5.48 38.17
N GLY A 734 -15.71 6.40 38.28
CA GLY A 734 -14.99 6.66 39.54
C GLY A 734 -14.12 5.49 40.01
N GLN A 735 -13.85 4.53 39.13
CA GLN A 735 -13.16 3.30 39.48
C GLN A 735 -11.69 3.57 39.85
N LYS A 736 -11.27 3.05 41.02
CA LYS A 736 -9.89 3.15 41.49
C LYS A 736 -9.09 1.93 41.05
N GLY A 737 -7.78 2.09 40.84
CA GLY A 737 -6.91 0.97 40.47
C GLY A 737 -5.46 1.36 40.24
N GLU A 738 -4.65 0.36 39.91
CA GLU A 738 -3.22 0.48 39.65
C GLU A 738 -2.94 0.39 38.15
N ILE A 739 -2.12 1.31 37.64
CA ILE A 739 -1.49 1.18 36.33
C ILE A 739 -0.20 0.37 36.49
N ALA A 740 -0.21 -0.86 35.99
CA ALA A 740 0.89 -1.81 36.10
C ALA A 740 1.66 -1.89 34.79
N GLY A 741 2.95 -1.53 34.82
CA GLY A 741 3.87 -1.64 33.68
C GLY A 741 4.71 -2.90 33.75
N HIS A 742 4.90 -3.57 32.61
CA HIS A 742 5.66 -4.83 32.50
C HIS A 742 6.59 -4.79 31.28
N THR A 743 7.70 -5.54 31.36
CA THR A 743 8.64 -5.78 30.26
C THR A 743 8.77 -7.28 29.99
N ASP A 744 9.43 -7.62 28.88
CA ASP A 744 9.95 -8.98 28.69
C ASP A 744 11.26 -9.19 29.49
N ASN A 745 11.85 -10.38 29.36
CA ASN A 745 13.10 -10.75 30.01
C ASN A 745 14.38 -10.32 29.26
N VAL A 746 14.27 -9.47 28.23
CA VAL A 746 15.44 -9.02 27.46
C VAL A 746 16.05 -7.80 28.15
N GLY A 747 17.34 -7.89 28.48
CA GLY A 747 18.10 -6.80 29.10
C GLY A 747 18.30 -6.97 30.61
N ASN A 748 18.73 -5.88 31.26
CA ASN A 748 19.01 -5.88 32.69
C ASN A 748 17.70 -5.71 33.49
N SER A 749 17.39 -6.65 34.38
CA SER A 749 16.17 -6.62 35.21
C SER A 749 16.01 -5.30 36.00
N ALA A 750 17.10 -4.69 36.49
CA ALA A 750 17.04 -3.39 37.17
C ALA A 750 16.64 -2.25 36.22
N ALA A 751 17.13 -2.27 34.97
CA ALA A 751 16.76 -1.30 33.95
C ALA A 751 15.32 -1.51 33.47
N ASN A 752 14.89 -2.78 33.36
CA ASN A 752 13.53 -3.17 33.00
C ASN A 752 12.50 -2.74 34.05
N ALA A 753 12.84 -2.87 35.34
CA ALA A 753 12.04 -2.35 36.44
C ALA A 753 11.90 -0.81 36.36
N ALA A 754 13.01 -0.09 36.13
CA ALA A 754 12.97 1.37 35.99
C ALA A 754 12.16 1.83 34.77
N LEU A 755 12.32 1.17 33.62
CA LEU A 755 11.62 1.51 32.38
C LEU A 755 10.11 1.24 32.47
N SER A 756 9.72 0.08 33.00
CA SER A 756 8.29 -0.23 33.22
C SER A 756 7.63 0.72 34.22
N ASP A 757 8.35 1.16 35.25
CA ASP A 757 7.86 2.13 36.22
C ASP A 757 7.66 3.52 35.60
N ALA A 758 8.62 3.96 34.77
CA ALA A 758 8.50 5.19 34.00
C ALA A 758 7.28 5.17 33.05
N ARG A 759 7.05 4.05 32.35
CA ARG A 759 5.88 3.86 31.47
C ARG A 759 4.56 3.89 32.23
N ALA A 760 4.48 3.17 33.35
CA ALA A 760 3.29 3.16 34.20
C ALA A 760 2.96 4.56 34.72
N LYS A 761 3.97 5.32 35.15
CA LYS A 761 3.82 6.71 35.59
C LYS A 761 3.39 7.64 34.47
N ALA A 762 3.95 7.49 33.26
CA ALA A 762 3.56 8.28 32.09
C ALA A 762 2.08 8.08 31.75
N VAL A 763 1.61 6.82 31.70
CA VAL A 763 0.20 6.51 31.43
C VAL A 763 -0.70 7.02 32.54
N ALA A 764 -0.33 6.84 33.81
CA ALA A 764 -1.11 7.37 34.92
C ALA A 764 -1.21 8.91 34.90
N ALA A 765 -0.12 9.60 34.56
CA ALA A 765 -0.11 11.06 34.40
C ALA A 765 -1.00 11.50 33.24
N PHE A 766 -0.95 10.79 32.10
CA PHE A 766 -1.80 11.06 30.95
C PHE A 766 -3.28 10.89 31.29
N LEU A 767 -3.67 9.78 31.94
CA LEU A 767 -5.06 9.55 32.35
C LEU A 767 -5.57 10.62 33.33
N LYS A 768 -4.72 11.07 34.26
CA LYS A 768 -5.06 12.17 35.18
C LYS A 768 -5.25 13.49 34.46
N ALA A 769 -4.37 13.82 33.51
CA ALA A 769 -4.49 15.03 32.69
C ALA A 769 -5.79 15.04 31.85
N HIS A 770 -6.29 13.86 31.47
CA HIS A 770 -7.51 13.69 30.67
C HIS A 770 -8.75 13.34 31.52
N GLY A 771 -8.71 13.60 32.83
CA GLY A 771 -9.90 13.66 33.68
C GLY A 771 -10.14 12.48 34.63
N ALA A 772 -9.22 11.51 34.73
CA ALA A 772 -9.26 10.51 35.79
C ALA A 772 -8.90 11.13 37.15
N ALA A 773 -9.59 10.75 38.22
CA ALA A 773 -9.37 11.33 39.55
C ALA A 773 -7.95 11.06 40.09
N ALA A 774 -7.27 12.09 40.61
CA ALA A 774 -5.87 12.01 40.99
C ALA A 774 -5.56 10.99 42.10
N ASP A 775 -6.53 10.77 43.01
CA ASP A 775 -6.51 9.81 44.12
C ASP A 775 -7.04 8.42 43.74
N ALA A 776 -7.49 8.23 42.48
CA ALA A 776 -8.02 6.97 41.99
C ALA A 776 -6.95 6.07 41.35
N LEU A 777 -5.81 6.63 40.92
CA LEU A 777 -4.79 5.91 40.17
C LEU A 777 -3.43 5.87 40.89
N THR A 778 -2.96 4.66 41.19
CA THR A 778 -1.56 4.37 41.51
C THR A 778 -0.82 3.88 40.26
N ALA A 779 0.51 3.94 40.26
CA ALA A 779 1.33 3.47 39.15
C ALA A 779 2.53 2.69 39.68
N LYS A 780 2.83 1.54 39.07
CA LYS A 780 3.95 0.69 39.48
C LYS A 780 4.53 -0.11 38.32
N GLY A 781 5.85 -0.07 38.18
CA GLY A 781 6.60 -0.97 37.30
C GLY A 781 6.88 -2.32 37.96
N TYR A 782 6.67 -3.40 37.22
CA TYR A 782 6.99 -4.77 37.64
C TYR A 782 8.17 -5.38 36.86
N GLY A 783 8.70 -4.67 35.87
CA GLY A 783 9.76 -5.17 35.00
C GLY A 783 9.38 -6.52 34.38
N ASP A 784 10.32 -7.45 34.43
CA ASP A 784 10.18 -8.82 33.92
C ASP A 784 9.63 -9.81 34.95
N ALA A 785 9.28 -9.36 36.16
CA ALA A 785 8.94 -10.21 37.29
C ALA A 785 7.54 -10.87 37.22
N LYS A 786 6.67 -10.42 36.31
CA LYS A 786 5.29 -10.93 36.16
C LYS A 786 4.97 -11.27 34.68
N PRO A 787 5.62 -12.29 34.10
CA PRO A 787 5.30 -12.73 32.75
C PRO A 787 3.94 -13.42 32.73
N ILE A 788 3.12 -13.04 31.74
CA ILE A 788 1.82 -13.67 31.43
C ILE A 788 1.92 -14.64 30.26
N ALA A 789 3.07 -14.65 29.59
CA ALA A 789 3.37 -15.48 28.44
C ALA A 789 4.82 -15.95 28.49
N ASP A 790 5.15 -16.96 27.70
CA ASP A 790 6.50 -17.51 27.65
C ASP A 790 7.51 -16.49 27.10
N ASN A 791 8.51 -16.14 27.90
CA ASN A 791 9.58 -15.25 27.49
C ASN A 791 10.58 -15.90 26.52
N ALA A 792 10.43 -17.19 26.17
CA ALA A 792 11.22 -17.84 25.13
C ALA A 792 10.73 -17.49 23.71
N THR A 793 9.46 -17.16 23.52
CA THR A 793 8.88 -16.88 22.19
C THR A 793 8.80 -15.39 21.90
N VAL A 794 8.89 -14.99 20.62
CA VAL A 794 8.76 -13.59 20.21
C VAL A 794 7.39 -13.02 20.60
N ASP A 795 6.33 -13.80 20.39
CA ASP A 795 4.96 -13.43 20.74
C ASP A 795 4.75 -13.35 22.26
N GLY A 796 5.36 -14.25 23.02
CA GLY A 796 5.29 -14.18 24.48
C GLY A 796 6.05 -13.00 25.05
N LYS A 797 7.23 -12.66 24.51
CA LYS A 797 7.91 -11.39 24.84
C LYS A 797 7.05 -10.17 24.48
N ALA A 798 6.40 -10.16 23.32
CA ALA A 798 5.49 -9.08 22.95
C ALA A 798 4.32 -8.92 23.92
N ARG A 799 3.70 -10.03 24.35
CA ARG A 799 2.63 -10.02 25.36
C ARG A 799 3.11 -9.60 26.75
N ASN A 800 4.37 -9.86 27.08
CA ASN A 800 4.96 -9.44 28.36
C ASN A 800 5.33 -7.95 28.40
N ARG A 801 5.62 -7.33 27.25
CA ARG A 801 5.79 -5.87 27.11
C ARG A 801 4.44 -5.16 27.08
N ARG A 802 3.87 -4.86 28.26
CA ARG A 802 2.52 -4.30 28.35
C ARG A 802 2.35 -3.26 29.47
N VAL A 803 1.28 -2.49 29.36
CA VAL A 803 0.72 -1.68 30.45
C VAL A 803 -0.75 -2.04 30.62
N GLU A 804 -1.16 -2.31 31.84
CA GLU A 804 -2.53 -2.72 32.19
C GLU A 804 -3.07 -1.88 33.36
N PHE A 805 -4.39 -1.75 33.43
CA PHE A 805 -5.09 -1.20 34.58
C PHE A 805 -5.66 -2.36 35.41
N ALA A 806 -5.23 -2.48 36.66
CA ALA A 806 -5.74 -3.44 37.62
C ALA A 806 -6.71 -2.73 38.59
N PRO A 807 -8.02 -3.02 38.56
CA PRO A 807 -8.98 -2.42 39.48
C PRO A 807 -8.62 -2.71 40.95
N ALA A 808 -8.80 -1.71 41.81
CA ALA A 808 -8.76 -1.93 43.26
C ALA A 808 -9.97 -2.78 43.67
N LYS A 809 -9.73 -3.80 44.49
CA LYS A 809 -10.78 -4.67 45.04
C LYS A 809 -11.62 -3.96 46.10
#